data_AF-A0A401T7R0-F1
#
_entry.id   AF-A0A401T7R0-F1
#
_cell.length_a   1.000
_cell.length_b   1.000
_cell.length_c   1.000
_cell.angle_alpha   90.00
_cell.angle_beta   90.00
_cell.angle_gamma   90.00
#
_symmetry.space_group_name_H-M   'P 1'
#
loop_
_entity.id
_entity.type
_entity.pdbx_description
1 polymer ?
#
loop_
_entity_poly.entity_id
_entity_poly.type
_entity_poly.pdbx_seq_one_letter_code
_entity_poly.pdbx_strand_id
1 'polypeptide(L)'
;MVRVYNCHPFAAQLIVPVQHEPETLCCGRDTLFVVSAGCKIEAFNVTDSGCQPICTFNALGKVRKITFSEIASLGQGQDEFVFFQRPLELLGDDTWGSGVLVNLEWTGVEGLTTELQNSLHLRRILYRRFSPDLAHIYSVEETALHSLQLLPMFSTGDLESAAGPGSKDKRVLSLFCFFSLPHVGCLYAVGNMVQQLSTYNYPEKAKQAVISPQFLHVITRSNLLCYTVRCSSVAARDKDPEMDTNNKACPPFFMPVSALRMQLFIGLTAVCLSRNYLILLAKTETQAPDRHNKSKKQSPQKFKAANNMPSVTSEVGWNLYCLQMISTIQLCREMVDYSKRYKACSPQSYVHLLSEAHLMLKAALLDPDVFSQTDREELVSAFKENCTQLGDCYSEFEMDDFHLALPYYKMSGLSLSNLISRRLLWEGDPQKFGKGFMYYLKHSIYEEIEEPLSAETANQVLHVFKLAEPTHIPHALCSPCMRNVCLRTAWDHLERLGTISPSALVTLTKALVALRLEDLAKYQLAMEQYPETRLVSGFVAEPNLLRHHGVVVTELSRQLERNQPGLLVASFVALLESHKINLEEAELFFKVLCVKDSDEETEAETPQLLVDFWEAMLIGCSQEPLIQLLLMKLVSVYIQRISHKQQPDKSPLKTIEDLKNCCSQFGAIYSWIHTINASNSHSMGLPEDLLKLQSILCGSSIDVKSVLPLLCQLPDDDAPGLSVHVLCATRLGECEHVTDRLLDRCPEAVLPFANSVMQQEKQPLWWKKLLPELCRRTKGAGRENRILVSSLKETLTVVASILQPLDFLSILPDEGVASFFLSHLLDCSRKNLIT
;
A
#
# COMPACT_ATOMS: atom_id res chain seq x y z
N MET A 1 -25.89 -25.59 10.78
CA MET A 1 -25.42 -26.60 11.76
C MET A 1 -24.03 -26.18 12.19
N VAL A 2 -23.77 -26.00 13.50
CA VAL A 2 -22.46 -25.55 14.00
C VAL A 2 -21.45 -26.70 13.93
N ARG A 3 -20.22 -26.45 13.46
CA ARG A 3 -19.16 -27.47 13.45
C ARG A 3 -18.71 -27.74 14.88
N VAL A 4 -18.64 -29.03 15.25
CA VAL A 4 -18.17 -29.45 16.56
C VAL A 4 -16.84 -30.16 16.38
N TYR A 5 -15.78 -29.55 16.91
CA TYR A 5 -14.48 -30.18 17.07
C TYR A 5 -14.39 -30.72 18.50
N ASN A 6 -13.56 -31.72 18.76
CA ASN A 6 -13.41 -32.32 20.10
C ASN A 6 -12.02 -32.00 20.67
N CYS A 7 -11.73 -30.72 20.81
CA CYS A 7 -10.49 -30.20 21.42
C CYS A 7 -10.71 -30.00 22.93
N HIS A 8 -9.65 -29.97 23.74
CA HIS A 8 -9.78 -29.96 25.20
C HIS A 8 -9.34 -28.61 25.81
N PRO A 9 -10.28 -27.67 26.05
CA PRO A 9 -9.91 -26.32 26.50
C PRO A 9 -9.56 -26.20 27.99
N PHE A 10 -9.59 -27.30 28.76
CA PHE A 10 -9.37 -27.30 30.20
C PHE A 10 -8.21 -28.24 30.58
N ALA A 11 -7.27 -27.73 31.36
CA ALA A 11 -6.10 -28.48 31.83
C ALA A 11 -6.35 -29.21 33.15
N ALA A 12 -7.09 -28.57 34.07
CA ALA A 12 -7.36 -29.11 35.40
C ALA A 12 -8.75 -28.73 35.91
N GLN A 13 -9.27 -29.53 36.83
CA GLN A 13 -10.53 -29.30 37.53
C GLN A 13 -10.30 -29.44 39.03
N LEU A 14 -10.61 -28.39 39.79
CA LEU A 14 -10.50 -28.35 41.24
C LEU A 14 -11.86 -28.05 41.87
N ILE A 15 -12.07 -28.49 43.12
CA ILE A 15 -13.26 -28.13 43.90
C ILE A 15 -12.86 -27.06 44.91
N VAL A 16 -13.61 -25.95 44.92
CA VAL A 16 -13.37 -24.83 45.86
C VAL A 16 -14.00 -25.18 47.22
N PRO A 17 -13.22 -25.15 48.31
CA PRO A 17 -13.71 -25.52 49.64
C PRO A 17 -14.48 -24.35 50.28
N VAL A 18 -15.73 -24.15 49.84
CA VAL A 18 -16.64 -23.14 50.44
C VAL A 18 -17.30 -23.74 51.68
N GLN A 19 -17.48 -22.94 52.73
CA GLN A 19 -18.06 -23.43 53.99
C GLN A 19 -19.59 -23.50 53.97
N HIS A 20 -20.25 -22.65 53.18
CA HIS A 20 -21.69 -22.47 53.15
C HIS A 20 -22.21 -22.62 51.71
N GLU A 21 -23.51 -22.92 51.57
CA GLU A 21 -24.11 -23.04 50.25
C GLU A 21 -24.02 -21.70 49.49
N PRO A 22 -23.38 -21.68 48.30
CA PRO A 22 -23.27 -20.48 47.49
C PRO A 22 -24.60 -20.13 46.82
N GLU A 23 -25.07 -18.88 46.96
CA GLU A 23 -26.23 -18.33 46.27
C GLU A 23 -25.83 -17.64 44.95
N THR A 24 -24.76 -16.83 45.00
CA THR A 24 -24.25 -16.12 43.82
C THR A 24 -22.73 -15.99 43.90
N LEU A 25 -22.12 -15.74 42.74
CA LEU A 25 -20.67 -15.72 42.57
C LEU A 25 -20.26 -14.60 41.62
N CYS A 26 -19.11 -14.00 41.90
CA CYS A 26 -18.50 -13.00 41.05
C CYS A 26 -16.99 -13.16 41.07
N CYS A 27 -16.41 -13.10 39.87
CA CYS A 27 -14.97 -13.14 39.67
C CYS A 27 -14.46 -11.72 39.40
N GLY A 28 -13.27 -11.38 39.90
CA GLY A 28 -12.63 -10.10 39.68
C GLY A 28 -11.12 -10.16 39.72
N ARG A 29 -10.46 -9.91 38.56
CA ARG A 29 -9.02 -10.17 38.34
C ARG A 29 -8.63 -11.58 38.80
N ASP A 30 -8.07 -11.70 40.00
CA ASP A 30 -7.59 -12.92 40.65
C ASP A 30 -8.43 -13.28 41.87
N THR A 31 -9.58 -12.68 42.07
CA THR A 31 -10.40 -12.88 43.27
C THR A 31 -11.78 -13.42 42.91
N LEU A 32 -12.15 -14.51 43.54
CA LEU A 32 -13.49 -15.09 43.51
C LEU A 32 -14.24 -14.69 44.78
N PHE A 33 -15.35 -14.00 44.61
CA PHE A 33 -16.30 -13.70 45.68
C PHE A 33 -17.46 -14.69 45.63
N VAL A 34 -17.63 -15.44 46.71
CA VAL A 34 -18.72 -16.39 46.89
C VAL A 34 -19.67 -15.81 47.93
N VAL A 35 -20.89 -15.51 47.50
CA VAL A 35 -21.96 -15.06 48.38
C VAL A 35 -22.73 -16.30 48.83
N SER A 36 -22.75 -16.53 50.13
CA SER A 36 -23.40 -17.69 50.72
C SER A 36 -24.68 -17.32 51.47
N ALA A 37 -25.53 -18.31 51.70
CA ALA A 37 -26.73 -18.14 52.52
C ALA A 37 -26.39 -17.52 53.89
N GLY A 38 -27.05 -16.41 54.27
CA GLY A 38 -26.80 -15.70 55.53
C GLY A 38 -26.02 -14.37 55.41
N CYS A 39 -25.98 -13.76 54.22
CA CYS A 39 -25.32 -12.47 53.99
C CYS A 39 -23.79 -12.50 54.19
N LYS A 40 -23.17 -13.67 54.06
CA LYS A 40 -21.73 -13.87 54.23
C LYS A 40 -21.05 -13.95 52.85
N ILE A 41 -19.93 -13.27 52.70
CA ILE A 41 -19.15 -13.21 51.46
C ILE A 41 -17.76 -13.76 51.75
N GLU A 42 -17.43 -14.88 51.12
CA GLU A 42 -16.11 -15.53 51.18
C GLU A 42 -15.31 -15.10 49.94
N ALA A 43 -14.14 -14.51 50.14
CA ALA A 43 -13.23 -14.09 49.06
C ALA A 43 -12.07 -15.08 48.96
N PHE A 44 -11.79 -15.55 47.74
CA PHE A 44 -10.71 -16.48 47.44
C PHE A 44 -9.77 -15.89 46.39
N ASN A 45 -8.47 -16.09 46.54
CA ASN A 45 -7.47 -15.81 45.53
C ASN A 45 -7.40 -16.99 44.56
N VAL A 46 -7.60 -16.73 43.29
CA VAL A 46 -7.58 -17.71 42.21
C VAL A 46 -6.17 -17.75 41.65
N THR A 47 -5.44 -18.83 41.96
CA THR A 47 -4.05 -19.03 41.57
C THR A 47 -3.87 -20.36 40.84
N ASP A 48 -2.68 -20.57 40.26
CA ASP A 48 -2.28 -21.85 39.63
C ASP A 48 -2.29 -23.06 40.57
N SER A 49 -2.26 -22.81 41.89
CA SER A 49 -2.38 -23.85 42.92
C SER A 49 -3.83 -24.12 43.37
N GLY A 50 -4.81 -23.42 42.78
CA GLY A 50 -6.23 -23.46 43.16
C GLY A 50 -6.71 -22.19 43.85
N CYS A 51 -7.91 -22.28 44.44
CA CYS A 51 -8.57 -21.18 45.13
C CYS A 51 -8.17 -21.15 46.62
N GLN A 52 -7.37 -20.16 47.03
CA GLN A 52 -6.95 -19.97 48.42
C GLN A 52 -7.84 -18.94 49.13
N PRO A 53 -8.35 -19.20 50.33
CA PRO A 53 -9.18 -18.22 51.05
C PRO A 53 -8.38 -16.96 51.42
N ILE A 54 -8.91 -15.78 51.11
CA ILE A 54 -8.33 -14.47 51.46
C ILE A 54 -8.96 -13.98 52.76
N CYS A 55 -10.27 -13.78 52.74
CA CYS A 55 -11.00 -13.22 53.85
C CYS A 55 -12.48 -13.59 53.77
N THR A 56 -13.20 -13.29 54.84
CA THR A 56 -14.64 -13.46 54.90
C THR A 56 -15.25 -12.29 55.62
N PHE A 57 -16.30 -11.70 55.03
CA PHE A 57 -16.97 -10.54 55.58
C PHE A 57 -18.49 -10.67 55.40
N ASN A 58 -19.24 -9.90 56.17
CA ASN A 58 -20.70 -9.94 56.15
C ASN A 58 -21.25 -8.69 55.45
N ALA A 59 -22.28 -8.88 54.63
CA ALA A 59 -23.12 -7.81 54.13
C ALA A 59 -24.24 -7.50 55.14
N LEU A 60 -24.73 -6.26 55.12
CA LEU A 60 -25.81 -5.79 56.01
C LEU A 60 -27.17 -6.47 55.75
N GLY A 61 -27.33 -7.12 54.61
CA GLY A 61 -28.55 -7.80 54.21
C GLY A 61 -28.30 -8.77 53.06
N LYS A 62 -29.38 -9.42 52.61
CA LYS A 62 -29.29 -10.43 51.54
C LYS A 62 -28.73 -9.80 50.27
N VAL A 63 -27.55 -10.28 49.86
CA VAL A 63 -26.88 -9.83 48.65
C VAL A 63 -27.62 -10.38 47.44
N ARG A 64 -28.32 -9.52 46.70
CA ARG A 64 -29.03 -9.92 45.47
C ARG A 64 -28.08 -10.21 44.32
N LYS A 65 -27.04 -9.40 44.17
CA LYS A 65 -26.02 -9.53 43.14
C LYS A 65 -24.71 -8.89 43.60
N ILE A 66 -23.61 -9.49 43.19
CA ILE A 66 -22.26 -8.93 43.31
C ILE A 66 -21.66 -8.81 41.91
N THR A 67 -20.91 -7.74 41.64
CA THR A 67 -20.27 -7.48 40.34
C THR A 67 -18.95 -6.77 40.57
N PHE A 68 -17.94 -7.15 39.80
CA PHE A 68 -16.60 -6.60 39.85
C PHE A 68 -16.31 -5.80 38.58
N SER A 69 -15.57 -4.69 38.70
CA SER A 69 -15.14 -3.87 37.58
C SER A 69 -13.75 -3.31 37.87
N GLU A 70 -12.84 -3.40 36.89
CA GLU A 70 -11.43 -3.03 37.03
C GLU A 70 -11.17 -1.52 36.82
N ILE A 71 -11.96 -0.92 35.94
CA ILE A 71 -12.14 0.53 35.77
C ILE A 71 -13.64 0.70 35.87
N ALA A 72 -14.11 1.51 36.81
CA ALA A 72 -15.52 1.66 37.15
C ALA A 72 -16.42 1.79 35.91
N SER A 73 -16.87 0.64 35.44
CA SER A 73 -17.77 0.44 34.31
C SER A 73 -18.78 -0.58 34.81
N LEU A 74 -19.99 -0.06 34.99
CA LEU A 74 -21.10 -0.74 35.62
C LEU A 74 -21.53 -1.95 34.79
N GLY A 75 -21.44 -3.14 35.39
CA GLY A 75 -22.30 -4.27 35.05
C GLY A 75 -23.56 -4.20 35.90
N GLN A 76 -24.70 -3.98 35.24
CA GLN A 76 -26.01 -3.77 35.85
C GLN A 76 -26.45 -4.90 36.77
N GLY A 77 -27.10 -4.51 37.88
CA GLY A 77 -28.03 -5.34 38.66
C GLY A 77 -29.16 -5.91 37.81
N GLN A 78 -29.70 -7.05 38.20
CA GLN A 78 -31.12 -7.28 37.98
C GLN A 78 -31.82 -6.83 39.25
N ASP A 79 -32.37 -5.63 39.18
CA ASP A 79 -33.74 -5.27 39.57
C ASP A 79 -33.86 -3.75 39.54
N GLU A 80 -33.94 -3.23 38.31
CA GLU A 80 -34.97 -2.29 37.87
C GLU A 80 -34.62 -1.91 36.43
N PHE A 81 -35.01 -2.77 35.49
CA PHE A 81 -35.32 -2.26 34.16
C PHE A 81 -36.52 -1.33 34.33
N VAL A 82 -36.37 -0.05 34.00
CA VAL A 82 -37.54 0.80 33.83
C VAL A 82 -38.28 0.28 32.60
N PHE A 83 -39.31 -0.51 32.85
CA PHE A 83 -40.20 -0.99 31.81
C PHE A 83 -41.05 0.19 31.37
N PHE A 84 -40.65 0.83 30.28
CA PHE A 84 -41.58 1.64 29.53
C PHE A 84 -42.71 0.72 29.05
N GLN A 85 -43.94 1.03 29.44
CA GLN A 85 -45.12 0.28 28.99
C GLN A 85 -45.30 0.31 27.46
N ARG A 86 -44.54 1.16 26.76
CA ARG A 86 -44.47 1.26 25.30
C ARG A 86 -43.01 1.39 24.85
N PRO A 87 -42.61 0.81 23.70
CA PRO A 87 -41.28 1.04 23.15
C PRO A 87 -41.11 2.53 22.85
N LEU A 88 -40.11 3.15 23.47
CA LEU A 88 -39.73 4.55 23.25
C LEU A 88 -38.27 4.58 22.82
N GLU A 89 -37.99 5.25 21.71
CA GLU A 89 -36.64 5.40 21.15
C GLU A 89 -36.08 6.75 21.59
N LEU A 90 -34.98 6.75 22.34
CA LEU A 90 -34.29 7.94 22.83
C LEU A 90 -32.80 7.80 22.51
N LEU A 91 -32.20 8.82 21.91
CA LEU A 91 -30.80 8.82 21.46
C LEU A 91 -30.04 10.00 22.12
N GLY A 92 -28.79 9.77 22.53
CA GLY A 92 -27.92 10.84 23.03
C GLY A 92 -28.40 11.51 24.33
N ASP A 93 -28.31 12.84 24.38
CA ASP A 93 -28.67 13.65 25.56
C ASP A 93 -30.15 13.52 25.96
N ASP A 94 -31.01 13.03 25.06
CA ASP A 94 -32.44 12.77 25.33
C ASP A 94 -32.66 11.62 26.32
N THR A 95 -31.64 10.80 26.60
CA THR A 95 -31.68 9.75 27.64
C THR A 95 -31.80 10.30 29.06
N TRP A 96 -31.45 11.58 29.29
CA TRP A 96 -31.65 12.27 30.57
C TRP A 96 -33.13 12.59 30.84
N GLY A 97 -33.95 12.73 29.79
CA GLY A 97 -35.40 12.94 29.87
C GLY A 97 -36.23 11.67 30.16
N SER A 98 -35.58 10.52 30.33
CA SER A 98 -36.24 9.21 30.52
C SER A 98 -36.91 9.01 31.89
N GLY A 99 -36.72 9.94 32.83
CA GLY A 99 -37.21 9.84 34.22
C GLY A 99 -36.43 8.87 35.11
N VAL A 100 -35.43 8.16 34.58
CA VAL A 100 -34.58 7.24 35.34
C VAL A 100 -33.40 7.99 35.94
N LEU A 101 -33.46 8.27 37.24
CA LEU A 101 -32.38 8.88 38.02
C LEU A 101 -31.43 7.78 38.51
N VAL A 102 -30.19 7.79 38.01
CA VAL A 102 -29.11 6.93 38.50
C VAL A 102 -28.13 7.83 39.24
N ASN A 103 -28.08 7.72 40.56
CA ASN A 103 -27.12 8.44 41.39
C ASN A 103 -26.00 7.48 41.78
N LEU A 104 -24.75 7.88 41.52
CA LEU A 104 -23.57 7.13 41.95
C LEU A 104 -23.30 7.50 43.41
N GLU A 105 -23.48 6.55 44.31
CA GLU A 105 -23.12 6.70 45.72
C GLU A 105 -21.82 5.93 45.98
N TRP A 106 -20.83 6.61 46.55
CA TRP A 106 -19.51 6.04 46.83
C TRP A 106 -19.41 5.71 48.32
N THR A 107 -19.11 4.45 48.63
CA THR A 107 -19.03 3.96 50.03
C THR A 107 -17.60 3.61 50.45
N GLY A 108 -16.58 4.16 49.78
CA GLY A 108 -15.17 3.93 50.11
C GLY A 108 -14.71 4.79 51.29
N VAL A 109 -13.69 4.30 52.02
CA VAL A 109 -13.07 5.03 53.14
C VAL A 109 -12.31 6.24 52.59
N GLU A 110 -12.55 7.41 53.18
CA GLU A 110 -11.88 8.69 52.88
C GLU A 110 -10.36 8.52 52.82
N GLY A 111 -9.77 8.61 51.63
CA GLY A 111 -8.32 8.47 51.46
C GLY A 111 -7.81 8.20 50.04
N LEU A 112 -8.66 7.79 49.09
CA LEU A 112 -8.28 7.66 47.68
C LEU A 112 -8.62 8.96 46.93
N THR A 113 -7.58 9.56 46.37
CA THR A 113 -7.47 10.91 45.79
C THR A 113 -8.61 11.32 44.85
N THR A 114 -8.99 12.60 44.93
CA THR A 114 -9.98 13.35 44.13
C THR A 114 -9.83 13.24 42.60
N GLU A 115 -8.71 12.74 42.08
CA GLU A 115 -8.48 12.59 40.64
C GLU A 115 -9.32 11.46 39.99
N LEU A 116 -9.73 10.44 40.76
CA LEU A 116 -10.53 9.32 40.22
C LEU A 116 -12.00 9.70 39.94
N GLN A 117 -12.50 10.79 40.55
CA GLN A 117 -13.87 11.28 40.30
C GLN A 117 -14.04 11.84 38.90
N ASN A 118 -12.97 12.36 38.28
CA ASN A 118 -13.02 12.97 36.95
C ASN A 118 -12.96 11.96 35.79
N SER A 119 -12.68 10.68 36.05
CA SER A 119 -12.55 9.63 35.03
C SER A 119 -13.77 8.69 34.91
N LEU A 120 -14.81 8.95 35.70
CA LEU A 120 -16.05 8.17 35.72
C LEU A 120 -17.09 8.78 34.76
N HIS A 121 -17.30 8.14 33.62
CA HIS A 121 -18.33 8.53 32.65
C HIS A 121 -19.48 7.52 32.64
N LEU A 122 -20.65 7.92 33.15
CA LEU A 122 -21.88 7.13 33.04
C LEU A 122 -22.48 7.34 31.63
N ARG A 123 -22.51 6.29 30.82
CA ARG A 123 -23.25 6.28 29.54
C ARG A 123 -24.42 5.29 29.61
N ARG A 124 -25.62 5.76 29.27
CA ARG A 124 -26.84 4.94 29.23
C ARG A 124 -26.98 4.34 27.83
N ILE A 125 -27.14 3.02 27.75
CA ILE A 125 -27.47 2.32 26.50
C ILE A 125 -28.93 1.88 26.60
N LEU A 126 -29.78 2.43 25.74
CA LEU A 126 -31.18 2.00 25.61
C LEU A 126 -31.25 0.85 24.60
N TYR A 127 -31.81 -0.29 25.01
CA TYR A 127 -32.11 -1.39 24.09
C TYR A 127 -33.62 -1.61 24.05
N ARG A 128 -34.17 -1.79 22.85
CA ARG A 128 -35.55 -2.20 22.69
C ARG A 128 -35.67 -3.66 23.10
N ARG A 129 -36.43 -3.96 24.15
CA ARG A 129 -36.87 -5.33 24.42
C ARG A 129 -37.80 -5.74 23.28
N PHE A 130 -37.27 -6.46 22.30
CA PHE A 130 -38.08 -7.19 21.34
C PHE A 130 -38.65 -8.42 22.06
N SER A 131 -39.64 -8.19 22.92
CA SER A 131 -40.66 -9.20 23.13
C SER A 131 -41.48 -9.15 21.84
N PRO A 132 -41.42 -10.16 20.96
CA PRO A 132 -42.45 -10.26 19.94
C PRO A 132 -43.79 -10.28 20.67
N ASP A 133 -44.82 -9.66 20.13
CA ASP A 133 -46.22 -9.82 20.58
C ASP A 133 -46.74 -11.25 20.26
N LEU A 134 -45.86 -12.25 20.38
CA LEU A 134 -46.07 -13.66 20.08
C LEU A 134 -46.11 -14.49 21.37
N ALA A 135 -46.57 -13.91 22.48
CA ALA A 135 -46.84 -14.63 23.72
C ALA A 135 -47.82 -15.81 23.53
N HIS A 136 -48.52 -15.84 22.39
CA HIS A 136 -49.39 -16.92 21.93
C HIS A 136 -48.64 -18.11 21.29
N ILE A 137 -47.37 -17.93 20.88
CA ILE A 137 -46.57 -18.92 20.14
C ILE A 137 -45.37 -19.42 20.98
N TYR A 138 -44.74 -18.55 21.77
CA TYR A 138 -43.58 -18.88 22.60
C TYR A 138 -43.79 -18.49 24.05
N SER A 139 -43.25 -19.28 24.98
CA SER A 139 -43.29 -18.92 26.40
C SER A 139 -42.37 -17.72 26.69
N VAL A 140 -42.74 -16.88 27.67
CA VAL A 140 -41.89 -15.73 28.11
C VAL A 140 -40.50 -16.20 28.51
N GLU A 141 -40.39 -17.41 29.05
CA GLU A 141 -39.11 -18.02 29.42
C GLU A 141 -38.21 -18.40 28.24
N GLU A 142 -38.75 -18.61 27.03
CA GLU A 142 -37.99 -18.94 25.82
C GLU A 142 -37.44 -17.70 25.12
N THR A 143 -37.92 -16.51 25.49
CA THR A 143 -37.50 -15.22 24.93
C THR A 143 -36.82 -14.31 25.97
N ALA A 144 -36.59 -14.83 27.17
CA ALA A 144 -35.96 -14.08 28.26
C ALA A 144 -34.44 -13.93 28.04
N LEU A 145 -33.95 -12.70 28.12
CA LEU A 145 -32.52 -12.43 28.12
C LEU A 145 -31.91 -12.88 29.45
N HIS A 146 -30.97 -13.81 29.42
CA HIS A 146 -30.30 -14.32 30.63
C HIS A 146 -28.88 -13.78 30.82
N SER A 147 -28.19 -13.43 29.72
CA SER A 147 -26.83 -12.89 29.78
C SER A 147 -26.66 -11.68 28.86
N LEU A 148 -26.00 -10.62 29.35
CA LEU A 148 -25.62 -9.42 28.60
C LEU A 148 -24.24 -8.96 29.09
N GLN A 149 -23.28 -8.81 28.18
CA GLN A 149 -21.90 -8.44 28.48
C GLN A 149 -21.37 -7.45 27.46
N LEU A 150 -20.70 -6.41 27.95
CA LEU A 150 -19.83 -5.56 27.15
C LEU A 150 -18.40 -6.04 27.33
N LEU A 151 -17.69 -6.24 26.22
CA LEU A 151 -16.32 -6.71 26.19
C LEU A 151 -15.46 -5.67 25.45
N PRO A 152 -14.76 -4.79 26.16
CA PRO A 152 -13.75 -3.92 25.54
C PRO A 152 -12.47 -4.72 25.27
N MET A 153 -11.83 -4.45 24.14
CA MET A 153 -10.45 -4.84 23.89
C MET A 153 -9.60 -3.58 23.76
N PHE A 154 -8.38 -3.62 24.30
CA PHE A 154 -7.52 -2.45 24.42
C PHE A 154 -6.28 -2.59 23.55
N SER A 155 -5.70 -1.45 23.16
CA SER A 155 -4.35 -1.38 22.59
C SER A 155 -3.47 -0.57 23.52
N THR A 156 -2.21 -0.99 23.65
CA THR A 156 -1.13 -0.15 24.19
C THR A 156 -0.65 0.80 23.09
N GLY A 157 -0.50 2.09 23.40
CA GLY A 157 0.10 3.05 22.48
C GLY A 157 1.54 2.67 22.11
N ASP A 158 1.94 2.97 20.87
CA ASP A 158 3.29 2.71 20.38
C ASP A 158 4.32 3.56 21.14
N LEU A 159 5.51 2.99 21.35
CA LEU A 159 6.55 3.45 22.26
C LEU A 159 7.30 4.73 21.83
N GLU A 160 6.78 5.52 20.89
CA GLU A 160 7.51 6.68 20.31
C GLU A 160 7.09 8.05 20.87
N SER A 161 6.10 8.10 21.78
CA SER A 161 5.81 9.32 22.53
C SER A 161 6.77 9.44 23.72
N ALA A 162 7.67 10.42 23.67
CA ALA A 162 8.61 10.82 24.72
C ALA A 162 7.94 11.32 26.02
N ALA A 163 7.16 10.48 26.68
CA ALA A 163 6.64 10.70 28.02
C ALA A 163 7.10 9.53 28.92
N GLY A 164 7.59 9.87 30.11
CA GLY A 164 8.41 9.02 30.99
C GLY A 164 7.85 7.63 31.37
N PRO A 165 8.67 6.82 32.04
CA PRO A 165 8.32 5.44 32.41
C PRO A 165 7.30 5.48 33.55
N GLY A 166 5.99 5.52 33.23
CA GLY A 166 5.00 5.72 34.29
C GLY A 166 3.53 5.50 33.99
N SER A 167 3.05 5.28 32.76
CA SER A 167 1.72 4.69 32.50
C SER A 167 1.56 4.41 31.01
N LYS A 168 1.41 3.13 30.63
CA LYS A 168 0.92 2.79 29.28
C LYS A 168 -0.56 3.14 29.23
N ASP A 169 -0.92 4.28 28.63
CA ASP A 169 -2.33 4.62 28.43
C ASP A 169 -3.01 3.53 27.58
N LYS A 170 -3.88 2.74 28.23
CA LYS A 170 -4.67 1.69 27.58
C LYS A 170 -5.82 2.38 26.84
N ARG A 171 -5.73 2.46 25.51
CA ARG A 171 -6.82 2.97 24.67
C ARG A 171 -7.75 1.83 24.28
N VAL A 172 -9.06 2.04 24.35
CA VAL A 172 -10.04 1.06 23.82
C VAL A 172 -9.84 0.98 22.30
N LEU A 173 -9.53 -0.22 21.83
CA LEU A 173 -9.36 -0.56 20.41
C LEU A 173 -10.72 -0.86 19.78
N SER A 174 -11.48 -1.78 20.40
CA SER A 174 -12.80 -2.18 19.93
C SER A 174 -13.72 -2.48 21.12
N LEU A 175 -15.01 -2.26 20.97
CA LEU A 175 -16.03 -2.62 21.97
C LEU A 175 -17.00 -3.64 21.37
N PHE A 176 -17.25 -4.72 22.11
CA PHE A 176 -18.21 -5.76 21.71
C PHE A 176 -19.39 -5.83 22.68
N CYS A 177 -20.56 -6.14 22.15
CA CYS A 177 -21.76 -6.39 22.92
C CYS A 177 -22.27 -7.80 22.65
N PHE A 178 -22.26 -8.65 23.67
CA PHE A 178 -22.79 -10.00 23.62
C PHE A 178 -24.07 -10.08 24.43
N PHE A 179 -25.11 -10.70 23.87
CA PHE A 179 -26.31 -11.02 24.62
C PHE A 179 -26.81 -12.42 24.27
N SER A 180 -27.47 -13.06 25.23
CA SER A 180 -27.89 -14.45 25.13
C SER A 180 -29.33 -14.66 25.58
N LEU A 181 -30.10 -15.25 24.67
CA LEU A 181 -31.40 -15.86 24.87
C LEU A 181 -31.21 -17.34 25.23
N PRO A 182 -32.26 -18.06 25.66
CA PRO A 182 -32.11 -19.44 26.13
C PRO A 182 -31.64 -20.41 25.03
N HIS A 183 -31.85 -20.12 23.76
CA HIS A 183 -31.43 -20.98 22.64
C HIS A 183 -30.45 -20.32 21.66
N VAL A 184 -30.27 -19.00 21.75
CA VAL A 184 -29.47 -18.23 20.79
C VAL A 184 -28.68 -17.14 21.50
N GLY A 185 -27.38 -17.04 21.20
CA GLY A 185 -26.57 -15.88 21.56
C GLY A 185 -26.19 -15.07 20.33
N CYS A 186 -26.07 -13.75 20.48
CA CYS A 186 -25.64 -12.85 19.41
C CYS A 186 -24.50 -11.97 19.90
N LEU A 187 -23.46 -11.81 19.07
CA LEU A 187 -22.32 -10.95 19.32
C LEU A 187 -22.28 -9.82 18.28
N TYR A 188 -22.11 -8.59 18.76
CA TYR A 188 -22.03 -7.39 17.94
C TYR A 188 -20.73 -6.63 18.20
N ALA A 189 -20.16 -6.04 17.15
CA ALA A 189 -19.18 -4.97 17.26
C ALA A 189 -19.92 -3.63 17.42
N VAL A 190 -19.45 -2.80 18.35
CA VAL A 190 -19.99 -1.48 18.67
C VAL A 190 -18.94 -0.44 18.30
N GLY A 191 -18.98 0.00 17.05
CA GLY A 191 -18.14 1.09 16.52
C GLY A 191 -18.98 2.26 16.02
N ASN A 192 -18.57 2.90 14.92
CA ASN A 192 -19.36 3.94 14.25
C ASN A 192 -20.72 3.41 13.76
N MET A 193 -20.76 2.13 13.39
CA MET A 193 -21.99 1.39 13.11
C MET A 193 -22.01 0.11 13.94
N VAL A 194 -23.20 -0.31 14.34
CA VAL A 194 -23.39 -1.59 15.05
C VAL A 194 -23.45 -2.71 14.01
N GLN A 195 -22.55 -3.68 14.11
CA GLN A 195 -22.46 -4.80 13.17
C GLN A 195 -22.57 -6.13 13.90
N GLN A 196 -23.45 -7.01 13.43
CA GLN A 196 -23.53 -8.38 13.94
C GLN A 196 -22.35 -9.21 13.43
N LEU A 197 -21.61 -9.82 14.35
CA LEU A 197 -20.44 -10.64 14.03
C LEU A 197 -20.77 -12.12 13.95
N SER A 198 -21.47 -12.63 14.97
CA SER A 198 -21.74 -14.07 15.08
C SER A 198 -23.03 -14.37 15.83
N THR A 199 -23.62 -15.52 15.49
CA THR A 199 -24.81 -16.09 16.13
C THR A 199 -24.48 -17.49 16.64
N TYR A 200 -24.83 -17.77 17.89
CA TYR A 200 -24.54 -19.01 18.59
C TYR A 200 -25.83 -19.75 18.86
N ASN A 201 -26.00 -20.92 18.24
CA ASN A 201 -27.17 -21.76 18.48
C ASN A 201 -26.85 -22.81 19.55
N TYR A 202 -27.68 -22.90 20.58
CA TYR A 202 -27.50 -23.82 21.69
C TYR A 202 -28.33 -25.08 21.50
N PRO A 203 -27.77 -26.27 21.77
CA PRO A 203 -28.48 -27.54 21.63
C PRO A 203 -29.58 -27.72 22.70
N GLU A 204 -29.42 -27.08 23.86
CA GLU A 204 -30.36 -27.13 24.98
C GLU A 204 -30.57 -25.72 25.54
N LYS A 205 -31.56 -25.55 26.44
CA LYS A 205 -31.84 -24.29 27.12
C LYS A 205 -30.62 -23.86 27.95
N ALA A 206 -29.95 -22.80 27.51
CA ALA A 206 -28.85 -22.16 28.22
C ALA A 206 -29.36 -21.50 29.51
N LYS A 207 -28.59 -21.64 30.57
CA LYS A 207 -28.83 -21.01 31.88
C LYS A 207 -28.08 -19.70 32.01
N GLN A 208 -26.82 -19.69 31.58
CA GLN A 208 -25.96 -18.52 31.61
C GLN A 208 -24.87 -18.68 30.53
N ALA A 209 -24.35 -17.56 30.04
CA ALA A 209 -23.24 -17.50 29.10
C ALA A 209 -22.24 -16.42 29.51
N VAL A 210 -20.94 -16.70 29.37
CA VAL A 210 -19.84 -15.77 29.67
C VAL A 210 -18.89 -15.71 28.47
N ILE A 211 -18.57 -14.49 28.04
CA ILE A 211 -17.72 -14.25 26.88
C ILE A 211 -16.34 -13.73 27.31
N SER A 212 -15.31 -14.19 26.61
CA SER A 212 -13.95 -13.67 26.66
C SER A 212 -13.47 -13.28 25.26
N PRO A 213 -12.30 -12.63 25.12
CA PRO A 213 -11.71 -12.36 23.81
C PRO A 213 -11.42 -13.61 22.97
N GLN A 214 -11.25 -14.78 23.60
CA GLN A 214 -10.90 -16.04 22.93
C GLN A 214 -12.10 -16.99 22.77
N PHE A 215 -13.02 -17.03 23.74
CA PHE A 215 -14.08 -18.03 23.79
C PHE A 215 -15.42 -17.50 24.33
N LEU A 216 -16.48 -18.21 23.98
CA LEU A 216 -17.79 -18.09 24.60
C LEU A 216 -18.10 -19.39 25.36
N HIS A 217 -18.29 -19.29 26.66
CA HIS A 217 -18.70 -20.40 27.52
C HIS A 217 -20.19 -20.32 27.80
N VAL A 218 -20.91 -21.41 27.53
CA VAL A 218 -22.37 -21.48 27.74
C VAL A 218 -22.68 -22.69 28.59
N ILE A 219 -23.40 -22.49 29.68
CA ILE A 219 -23.84 -23.58 30.55
C ILE A 219 -25.31 -23.91 30.29
N THR A 220 -25.61 -25.20 30.17
CA THR A 220 -26.96 -25.76 30.21
C THR A 220 -27.12 -26.51 31.54
N ARG A 221 -28.27 -27.16 31.77
CA ARG A 221 -28.45 -27.99 32.99
C ARG A 221 -27.39 -29.08 33.12
N SER A 222 -26.94 -29.61 31.98
CA SER A 222 -26.14 -30.84 31.90
C SER A 222 -24.79 -30.65 31.23
N ASN A 223 -24.54 -29.50 30.57
CA ASN A 223 -23.40 -29.32 29.69
C ASN A 223 -22.73 -27.96 29.88
N LEU A 224 -21.41 -27.97 29.79
CA LEU A 224 -20.59 -26.80 29.50
C LEU A 224 -20.18 -26.84 28.03
N LEU A 225 -20.58 -25.81 27.27
CA LEU A 225 -20.25 -25.62 25.87
C LEU A 225 -19.18 -24.55 25.74
N CYS A 226 -18.18 -24.80 24.90
CA CYS A 226 -17.14 -23.84 24.55
C CYS A 226 -17.18 -23.53 23.06
N TYR A 227 -17.46 -22.28 22.70
CA TYR A 227 -17.51 -21.80 21.31
C TYR A 227 -16.36 -20.83 21.02
N THR A 228 -15.93 -20.79 19.76
CA THR A 228 -14.99 -19.78 19.26
C THR A 228 -15.67 -18.42 19.03
N VAL A 229 -14.91 -17.33 19.07
CA VAL A 229 -15.42 -15.96 18.90
C VAL A 229 -14.71 -15.21 17.77
N ARG A 230 -15.23 -14.03 17.41
CA ARG A 230 -14.75 -13.23 16.27
C ARG A 230 -14.18 -11.87 16.66
N CYS A 231 -14.02 -11.62 17.97
CA CYS A 231 -13.53 -10.35 18.51
C CYS A 231 -12.15 -9.96 17.94
N SER A 232 -11.20 -10.91 17.89
CA SER A 232 -9.85 -10.68 17.38
C SER A 232 -9.79 -10.40 15.88
N SER A 233 -10.73 -10.95 15.10
CA SER A 233 -10.82 -10.69 13.66
C SER A 233 -11.13 -9.22 13.37
N VAL A 234 -12.07 -8.63 14.12
CA VAL A 234 -12.44 -7.22 13.99
C VAL A 234 -11.33 -6.32 14.54
N ALA A 235 -10.86 -6.59 15.75
CA ALA A 235 -9.85 -5.73 16.37
C ALA A 235 -8.49 -5.78 15.67
N ALA A 236 -8.13 -6.88 15.00
CA ALA A 236 -6.95 -6.92 14.16
C ALA A 236 -7.02 -5.89 13.02
N ARG A 237 -8.20 -5.71 12.42
CA ARG A 237 -8.45 -4.73 11.35
C ARG A 237 -8.55 -3.30 11.88
N ASP A 238 -9.17 -3.12 13.06
CA ASP A 238 -9.20 -1.82 13.72
C ASP A 238 -7.80 -1.34 14.12
N LYS A 239 -6.90 -2.28 14.46
CA LYS A 239 -5.51 -1.98 14.83
C LYS A 239 -4.62 -1.70 13.62
N ASP A 240 -4.82 -2.41 12.53
CA ASP A 240 -3.94 -2.40 11.36
C ASP A 240 -4.78 -2.23 10.07
N PRO A 241 -4.83 -1.02 9.50
CA PRO A 241 -5.58 -0.75 8.27
C PRO A 241 -5.06 -1.51 7.03
N GLU A 242 -3.82 -2.01 7.07
CA GLU A 242 -3.23 -2.83 5.99
C GLU A 242 -3.57 -4.32 6.12
N MET A 243 -4.43 -4.70 7.07
CA MET A 243 -4.94 -6.06 7.16
C MET A 243 -5.75 -6.43 5.91
N ASP A 244 -5.61 -7.67 5.45
CA ASP A 244 -6.20 -8.21 4.21
C ASP A 244 -5.61 -7.61 2.92
N THR A 245 -4.33 -7.21 2.98
CA THR A 245 -3.50 -6.89 1.81
C THR A 245 -2.61 -8.08 1.42
N ASN A 246 -1.79 -7.91 0.37
CA ASN A 246 -0.78 -8.91 -0.01
C ASN A 246 0.30 -9.15 1.07
N ASN A 247 0.38 -8.31 2.11
CA ASN A 247 1.37 -8.42 3.18
C ASN A 247 0.84 -9.14 4.43
N LYS A 248 -0.44 -8.94 4.76
CA LYS A 248 -1.06 -9.47 5.98
C LYS A 248 -2.48 -9.89 5.70
N ALA A 249 -2.90 -11.02 6.28
CA ALA A 249 -4.25 -11.52 6.21
C ALA A 249 -4.74 -11.94 7.61
N CYS A 250 -6.05 -11.83 7.83
CA CYS A 250 -6.68 -12.40 9.02
C CYS A 250 -7.98 -13.10 8.62
N PRO A 251 -8.29 -14.29 9.20
CA PRO A 251 -9.54 -14.97 8.89
C PRO A 251 -10.75 -14.03 9.06
N PRO A 252 -11.71 -14.06 8.11
CA PRO A 252 -12.80 -13.11 8.10
C PRO A 252 -13.75 -13.31 9.29
N PHE A 253 -14.32 -12.22 9.80
CA PHE A 253 -15.25 -12.29 10.96
C PHE A 253 -16.54 -13.05 10.62
N PHE A 254 -16.95 -13.09 9.35
CA PHE A 254 -18.14 -13.81 8.88
C PHE A 254 -17.95 -15.32 8.74
N MET A 255 -16.75 -15.83 9.01
CA MET A 255 -16.48 -17.27 9.08
C MET A 255 -17.35 -17.93 10.17
N PRO A 256 -18.02 -19.06 9.88
CA PRO A 256 -18.91 -19.74 10.84
C PRO A 256 -18.19 -20.05 12.16
N VAL A 257 -18.86 -19.85 13.29
CA VAL A 257 -18.33 -20.23 14.61
C VAL A 257 -18.30 -21.74 14.80
N SER A 258 -17.41 -22.21 15.67
CA SER A 258 -17.26 -23.63 16.02
C SER A 258 -17.49 -23.88 17.50
N ALA A 259 -18.02 -25.05 17.84
CA ALA A 259 -17.95 -25.58 19.21
C ALA A 259 -16.68 -26.43 19.34
N LEU A 260 -15.82 -26.13 20.32
CA LEU A 260 -14.58 -26.88 20.56
C LEU A 260 -14.78 -28.08 21.48
N ARG A 261 -15.77 -28.01 22.38
CA ARG A 261 -16.11 -29.12 23.28
C ARG A 261 -17.50 -28.94 23.87
N MET A 262 -18.14 -30.06 24.16
CA MET A 262 -19.27 -30.18 25.07
C MET A 262 -18.85 -31.10 26.22
N GLN A 263 -18.84 -30.60 27.45
CA GLN A 263 -18.44 -31.35 28.64
C GLN A 263 -19.62 -31.52 29.59
N LEU A 264 -19.84 -32.75 30.05
CA LEU A 264 -20.97 -33.08 30.92
C LEU A 264 -20.71 -32.62 32.36
N PHE A 265 -21.67 -31.92 32.95
CA PHE A 265 -21.72 -31.54 34.36
C PHE A 265 -23.16 -31.65 34.86
N ILE A 266 -23.38 -32.17 36.06
CA ILE A 266 -24.74 -32.36 36.57
C ILE A 266 -25.17 -31.12 37.36
N GLY A 267 -26.23 -30.45 36.89
CA GLY A 267 -26.91 -29.41 37.66
C GLY A 267 -26.20 -28.05 37.63
N LEU A 268 -25.58 -27.66 36.53
CA LEU A 268 -24.96 -26.34 36.42
C LEU A 268 -26.00 -25.22 36.55
N THR A 269 -25.68 -24.22 37.36
CA THR A 269 -26.57 -23.09 37.69
C THR A 269 -25.93 -21.73 37.42
N ALA A 270 -24.62 -21.59 37.64
CA ALA A 270 -23.91 -20.33 37.41
C ALA A 270 -22.48 -20.54 36.89
N VAL A 271 -21.98 -19.56 36.16
CA VAL A 271 -20.60 -19.51 35.63
C VAL A 271 -20.01 -18.10 35.76
N CYS A 272 -18.74 -18.00 36.14
CA CYS A 272 -17.95 -16.76 36.00
C CYS A 272 -16.54 -17.06 35.49
N LEU A 273 -15.91 -16.05 34.88
CA LEU A 273 -14.56 -16.12 34.32
C LEU A 273 -13.64 -15.19 35.11
N SER A 274 -12.47 -15.70 35.49
CA SER A 274 -11.39 -14.94 36.14
C SER A 274 -10.07 -15.26 35.45
N ARG A 275 -9.53 -14.33 34.66
CA ARG A 275 -8.33 -14.57 33.81
C ARG A 275 -8.41 -15.91 33.07
N ASN A 276 -7.60 -16.90 33.47
CA ASN A 276 -7.49 -18.22 32.87
C ASN A 276 -8.32 -19.29 33.60
N TYR A 277 -9.26 -18.90 34.47
CA TYR A 277 -10.07 -19.81 35.28
C TYR A 277 -11.55 -19.61 35.00
N LEU A 278 -12.25 -20.73 34.77
CA LEU A 278 -13.70 -20.77 34.66
C LEU A 278 -14.28 -21.38 35.93
N ILE A 279 -15.06 -20.59 36.67
CA ILE A 279 -15.70 -21.01 37.92
C ILE A 279 -17.13 -21.45 37.61
N LEU A 280 -17.51 -22.66 38.04
CA LEU A 280 -18.82 -23.25 37.80
C LEU A 280 -19.50 -23.64 39.10
N LEU A 281 -20.76 -23.26 39.25
CA LEU A 281 -21.60 -23.75 40.35
C LEU A 281 -22.56 -24.82 39.86
N ALA A 282 -22.44 -26.01 40.44
CA ALA A 282 -23.38 -27.11 40.26
C ALA A 282 -24.23 -27.30 41.50
N LYS A 283 -25.55 -27.39 41.34
CA LYS A 283 -26.51 -27.71 42.38
C LYS A 283 -27.38 -28.88 41.96
N THR A 284 -27.52 -29.86 42.84
CA THR A 284 -28.46 -30.96 42.66
C THR A 284 -29.86 -30.50 43.08
N GLU A 285 -30.78 -30.37 42.11
CA GLU A 285 -32.18 -30.13 42.42
C GLU A 285 -32.78 -31.39 43.07
N THR A 286 -33.17 -31.30 44.33
CA THR A 286 -34.11 -32.26 44.92
C THR A 286 -35.50 -31.95 44.35
N GLN A 287 -36.08 -32.88 43.60
CA GLN A 287 -37.47 -32.76 43.16
C GLN A 287 -38.34 -32.65 44.41
N ALA A 288 -38.91 -31.48 44.67
CA ALA A 288 -40.03 -31.36 45.59
C ALA A 288 -41.18 -32.21 45.03
N PRO A 289 -41.82 -33.09 45.82
CA PRO A 289 -42.92 -33.90 45.32
C PRO A 289 -44.09 -32.96 44.98
N ASP A 290 -44.36 -32.81 43.68
CA ASP A 290 -45.48 -32.04 43.15
C ASP A 290 -46.80 -32.46 43.83
N ARG A 291 -47.44 -31.51 44.51
CA ARG A 291 -48.80 -31.64 45.03
C ARG A 291 -49.80 -31.15 43.97
N HIS A 292 -50.78 -32.01 43.68
CA HIS A 292 -52.01 -31.85 42.87
C HIS A 292 -51.87 -32.01 41.34
N ASN A 293 -52.68 -32.80 40.60
CA ASN A 293 -53.94 -33.49 40.90
C ASN A 293 -54.26 -34.59 39.82
N LYS A 294 -54.64 -35.78 40.32
CA LYS A 294 -55.78 -36.67 39.98
C LYS A 294 -55.99 -37.33 38.58
N SER A 295 -56.22 -38.65 38.72
CA SER A 295 -57.14 -39.58 38.00
C SER A 295 -56.55 -40.34 36.79
N LYS A 296 -56.67 -41.66 36.59
CA LYS A 296 -57.58 -42.71 37.10
C LYS A 296 -57.05 -44.12 36.69
N LYS A 297 -57.35 -45.15 37.51
CA LYS A 297 -57.43 -46.64 37.26
C LYS A 297 -56.14 -47.48 37.26
N GLN A 298 -55.91 -48.29 38.33
CA GLN A 298 -56.18 -49.76 38.49
C GLN A 298 -55.12 -50.64 37.78
N SER A 299 -54.42 -51.63 38.35
CA SER A 299 -54.64 -52.57 39.48
C SER A 299 -53.29 -53.24 39.92
N PRO A 300 -53.25 -54.14 40.93
CA PRO A 300 -52.11 -54.27 41.86
C PRO A 300 -51.21 -55.50 41.66
N GLN A 301 -49.95 -55.42 42.13
CA GLN A 301 -49.21 -56.62 42.56
C GLN A 301 -48.39 -56.36 43.82
N LYS A 302 -48.64 -57.21 44.82
CA LYS A 302 -48.07 -57.21 46.17
C LYS A 302 -46.59 -57.57 46.15
N PHE A 303 -45.77 -56.91 46.97
CA PHE A 303 -44.80 -57.60 47.85
C PHE A 303 -44.57 -56.78 49.12
N LYS A 304 -44.70 -57.45 50.27
CA LYS A 304 -44.30 -56.98 51.60
C LYS A 304 -42.83 -57.39 51.81
N ALA A 305 -42.01 -56.50 52.39
CA ALA A 305 -41.33 -56.73 53.67
C ALA A 305 -40.34 -55.58 53.94
N ALA A 306 -40.46 -55.05 55.15
CA ALA A 306 -39.61 -54.00 55.71
C ALA A 306 -38.21 -54.52 56.02
N ASN A 307 -37.21 -53.63 55.92
CA ASN A 307 -36.13 -53.59 56.90
C ASN A 307 -35.63 -52.14 57.05
N ASN A 308 -35.58 -51.71 58.30
CA ASN A 308 -35.15 -50.40 58.79
C ASN A 308 -33.66 -50.15 58.51
N MET A 309 -33.30 -48.95 58.03
CA MET A 309 -32.07 -48.20 58.39
C MET A 309 -32.16 -46.76 57.82
N PRO A 310 -31.40 -45.80 58.37
CA PRO A 310 -31.90 -44.57 58.97
C PRO A 310 -32.23 -43.48 57.95
N SER A 311 -33.05 -42.51 58.38
CA SER A 311 -33.32 -41.28 57.66
C SER A 311 -32.03 -40.51 57.39
N VAL A 312 -31.47 -40.68 56.19
CA VAL A 312 -30.50 -39.75 55.63
C VAL A 312 -31.27 -38.46 55.39
N THR A 313 -31.02 -37.46 56.22
CA THR A 313 -31.27 -36.06 55.87
C THR A 313 -30.63 -35.84 54.51
N SER A 314 -31.44 -35.65 53.46
CA SER A 314 -30.96 -35.26 52.14
C SER A 314 -30.25 -33.91 52.26
N GLU A 315 -28.94 -33.93 52.50
CA GLU A 315 -28.09 -32.77 52.31
C GLU A 315 -28.18 -32.39 50.83
N VAL A 316 -28.57 -31.14 50.56
CA VAL A 316 -28.61 -30.60 49.20
C VAL A 316 -27.17 -30.56 48.69
N GLY A 317 -26.83 -31.45 47.75
CA GLY A 317 -25.48 -31.53 47.20
C GLY A 317 -25.21 -30.36 46.25
N TRP A 318 -24.17 -29.60 46.53
CA TRP A 318 -23.64 -28.55 45.64
C TRP A 318 -22.13 -28.70 45.50
N ASN A 319 -21.59 -28.26 44.37
CA ASN A 319 -20.15 -28.22 44.11
C ASN A 319 -19.79 -26.92 43.40
N LEU A 320 -18.70 -26.29 43.85
CA LEU A 320 -18.10 -25.15 43.17
C LEU A 320 -16.81 -25.62 42.50
N TYR A 321 -16.81 -25.69 41.17
CA TYR A 321 -15.66 -26.11 40.38
C TYR A 321 -14.84 -24.89 39.94
N CYS A 322 -13.53 -25.01 40.03
CA CYS A 322 -12.57 -24.09 39.42
C CYS A 322 -11.87 -24.85 38.29
N LEU A 323 -12.19 -24.53 37.05
CA LEU A 323 -11.57 -25.12 35.87
C LEU A 323 -10.42 -24.23 35.40
N GLN A 324 -9.23 -24.79 35.29
CA GLN A 324 -8.09 -24.11 34.69
C GLN A 324 -8.16 -24.25 33.18
N MET A 325 -8.17 -23.14 32.46
CA MET A 325 -8.03 -23.12 31.01
C MET A 325 -6.64 -23.61 30.62
N ILE A 326 -6.57 -24.41 29.57
CA ILE A 326 -5.29 -24.79 28.97
C ILE A 326 -4.60 -23.54 28.38
N SER A 327 -3.27 -23.53 28.33
CA SER A 327 -2.56 -22.40 27.70
C SER A 327 -2.92 -22.27 26.22
N THR A 328 -3.00 -21.04 25.71
CA THR A 328 -3.37 -20.76 24.31
C THR A 328 -2.46 -21.50 23.32
N ILE A 329 -1.16 -21.57 23.60
CA ILE A 329 -0.18 -22.28 22.75
C ILE A 329 -0.47 -23.78 22.74
N GLN A 330 -0.72 -24.39 23.91
CA GLN A 330 -1.00 -25.81 23.99
C GLN A 330 -2.33 -26.17 23.31
N LEU A 331 -3.37 -25.36 23.50
CA LEU A 331 -4.63 -25.55 22.77
C LEU A 331 -4.45 -25.43 21.26
N CYS A 332 -3.62 -24.48 20.81
CA CYS A 332 -3.31 -24.34 19.40
C CYS A 332 -2.67 -25.62 18.85
N ARG A 333 -1.71 -26.21 19.57
CA ARG A 333 -1.09 -27.48 19.17
C ARG A 333 -2.13 -28.60 19.07
N GLU A 334 -3.04 -28.72 20.05
CA GLU A 334 -4.13 -29.70 19.99
C GLU A 334 -5.08 -29.47 18.81
N MET A 335 -5.45 -28.22 18.53
CA MET A 335 -6.30 -27.87 17.39
C MET A 335 -5.62 -28.23 16.06
N VAL A 336 -4.33 -27.92 15.93
CA VAL A 336 -3.52 -28.27 14.75
C VAL A 336 -3.45 -29.79 14.60
N ASP A 337 -3.12 -30.53 15.65
CA ASP A 337 -3.03 -31.99 15.59
C ASP A 337 -4.37 -32.65 15.29
N TYR A 338 -5.45 -32.15 15.89
CA TYR A 338 -6.80 -32.61 15.59
C TYR A 338 -7.20 -32.31 14.14
N SER A 339 -6.81 -31.14 13.62
CA SER A 339 -7.13 -30.72 12.26
C SER A 339 -6.57 -31.67 11.21
N LYS A 340 -5.39 -32.28 11.43
CA LYS A 340 -4.75 -33.23 10.51
C LYS A 340 -5.66 -34.39 10.10
N ARG A 341 -6.63 -34.77 10.92
CA ARG A 341 -7.64 -35.81 10.61
C ARG A 341 -8.53 -35.44 9.41
N TYR A 342 -8.73 -34.15 9.18
CA TYR A 342 -9.51 -33.64 8.06
C TYR A 342 -8.70 -33.40 6.80
N LYS A 343 -7.36 -33.45 6.86
CA LYS A 343 -6.48 -33.08 5.73
C LYS A 343 -6.85 -33.82 4.44
N ALA A 344 -7.08 -35.14 4.53
CA ALA A 344 -7.43 -35.97 3.38
C ALA A 344 -8.93 -35.95 3.01
N CYS A 345 -9.82 -35.82 4.00
CA CYS A 345 -11.27 -36.01 3.79
C CYS A 345 -12.07 -34.71 3.62
N SER A 346 -11.62 -33.61 4.22
CA SER A 346 -12.30 -32.30 4.16
C SER A 346 -11.29 -31.15 4.35
N PRO A 347 -10.63 -30.70 3.27
CA PRO A 347 -9.71 -29.56 3.31
C PRO A 347 -10.34 -28.30 3.89
N GLN A 348 -11.63 -28.06 3.62
CA GLN A 348 -12.36 -26.90 4.16
C GLN A 348 -12.53 -26.99 5.69
N SER A 349 -12.61 -28.19 6.28
CA SER A 349 -12.67 -28.36 7.73
C SER A 349 -11.30 -28.24 8.38
N TYR A 350 -10.25 -28.67 7.67
CA TYR A 350 -8.85 -28.50 8.05
C TYR A 350 -8.47 -27.01 8.14
N VAL A 351 -8.65 -26.27 7.04
CA VAL A 351 -8.39 -24.81 6.97
C VAL A 351 -9.22 -24.05 8.00
N HIS A 352 -10.48 -24.45 8.20
CA HIS A 352 -11.35 -23.81 9.18
C HIS A 352 -10.81 -23.95 10.61
N LEU A 353 -10.39 -25.16 11.03
CA LEU A 353 -9.87 -25.34 12.38
C LEU A 353 -8.52 -24.62 12.58
N LEU A 354 -7.67 -24.57 11.54
CA LEU A 354 -6.45 -23.76 11.57
C LEU A 354 -6.75 -22.26 11.68
N SER A 355 -7.79 -21.79 10.99
CA SER A 355 -8.25 -20.39 11.06
C SER A 355 -8.83 -20.04 12.44
N GLU A 356 -9.52 -20.98 13.10
CA GLU A 356 -9.96 -20.80 14.50
C GLU A 356 -8.76 -20.68 15.45
N ALA A 357 -7.73 -21.52 15.27
CA ALA A 357 -6.50 -21.44 16.04
C ALA A 357 -5.76 -20.10 15.79
N HIS A 358 -5.74 -19.62 14.55
CA HIS A 358 -5.20 -18.32 14.18
C HIS A 358 -5.87 -17.17 14.93
N LEU A 359 -7.21 -17.13 14.93
CA LEU A 359 -7.97 -16.08 15.62
C LEU A 359 -7.76 -16.10 17.13
N MET A 360 -7.62 -17.30 17.72
CA MET A 360 -7.31 -17.48 19.13
C MET A 360 -5.90 -16.96 19.49
N LEU A 361 -4.88 -17.33 18.71
CA LEU A 361 -3.51 -16.80 18.88
C LEU A 361 -3.47 -15.28 18.70
N LYS A 362 -4.19 -14.76 17.70
CA LYS A 362 -4.30 -13.31 17.46
C LYS A 362 -4.95 -12.58 18.63
N ALA A 363 -6.00 -13.15 19.23
CA ALA A 363 -6.64 -12.60 20.41
C ALA A 363 -5.64 -12.48 21.59
N ALA A 364 -4.83 -13.53 21.82
CA ALA A 364 -3.80 -13.51 22.85
C ALA A 364 -2.68 -12.49 22.55
N LEU A 365 -2.28 -12.30 21.29
CA LEU A 365 -1.29 -11.29 20.89
C LEU A 365 -1.78 -9.84 21.03
N LEU A 366 -3.10 -9.64 21.01
CA LEU A 366 -3.73 -8.33 21.23
C LEU A 366 -3.92 -8.01 22.72
N ASP A 367 -3.76 -8.97 23.62
CA ASP A 367 -3.93 -8.77 25.05
C ASP A 367 -2.77 -7.90 25.61
N PRO A 368 -3.07 -6.73 26.20
CA PRO A 368 -2.05 -5.84 26.78
C PRO A 368 -1.42 -6.40 28.06
N ASP A 369 -2.06 -7.38 28.71
CA ASP A 369 -1.67 -7.90 30.02
C ASP A 369 -0.80 -9.18 29.93
N VAL A 370 -0.25 -9.49 28.74
CA VAL A 370 0.74 -10.59 28.59
C VAL A 370 1.99 -10.30 29.45
N PHE A 371 2.14 -11.06 30.53
CA PHE A 371 2.97 -10.72 31.69
C PHE A 371 4.48 -10.90 31.51
N SER A 372 4.96 -11.69 30.52
CA SER A 372 6.40 -11.88 30.29
C SER A 372 6.79 -11.77 28.81
N GLN A 373 8.00 -11.25 28.56
CA GLN A 373 8.55 -11.12 27.20
C GLN A 373 8.80 -12.48 26.55
N THR A 374 9.18 -13.48 27.34
CA THR A 374 9.35 -14.87 26.91
C THR A 374 8.03 -15.49 26.43
N ASP A 375 6.94 -15.32 27.17
CA ASP A 375 5.62 -15.84 26.76
C ASP A 375 5.15 -15.20 25.45
N ARG A 376 5.47 -13.91 25.26
CA ARG A 376 5.16 -13.19 24.02
C ARG A 376 5.95 -13.74 22.84
N GLU A 377 7.23 -14.05 23.02
CA GLU A 377 8.07 -14.65 21.97
C GLU A 377 7.58 -16.05 21.57
N GLU A 378 7.24 -16.89 22.55
CA GLU A 378 6.66 -18.21 22.28
C GLU A 378 5.31 -18.10 21.54
N LEU A 379 4.47 -17.14 21.93
CA LEU A 379 3.18 -16.90 21.29
C LEU A 379 3.35 -16.39 19.84
N VAL A 380 4.31 -15.50 19.60
CA VAL A 380 4.68 -15.04 18.25
C VAL A 380 5.22 -16.19 17.42
N SER A 381 6.03 -17.08 17.99
CA SER A 381 6.52 -18.29 17.31
C SER A 381 5.38 -19.22 16.91
N ALA A 382 4.45 -19.51 17.83
CA ALA A 382 3.25 -20.31 17.56
C ALA A 382 2.36 -19.66 16.50
N PHE A 383 2.24 -18.34 16.50
CA PHE A 383 1.51 -17.58 15.47
C PHE A 383 2.16 -17.68 14.10
N LYS A 384 3.48 -17.50 14.01
CA LYS A 384 4.24 -17.67 12.75
C LYS A 384 4.11 -19.09 12.20
N GLU A 385 4.21 -20.09 13.06
CA GLU A 385 4.04 -21.50 12.67
C GLU A 385 2.62 -21.79 12.16
N ASN A 386 1.58 -21.26 12.82
CA ASN A 386 0.21 -21.38 12.32
C ASN A 386 0.01 -20.65 10.98
N CYS A 387 0.67 -19.51 10.76
CA CYS A 387 0.69 -18.83 9.46
C CYS A 387 1.37 -19.69 8.37
N THR A 388 2.49 -20.35 8.67
CA THR A 388 3.13 -21.32 7.76
C THR A 388 2.14 -22.41 7.36
N GLN A 389 1.40 -22.98 8.32
CA GLN A 389 0.44 -24.04 8.05
C GLN A 389 -0.74 -23.57 7.20
N LEU A 390 -1.27 -22.37 7.45
CA LEU A 390 -2.30 -21.77 6.60
C LEU A 390 -1.77 -21.49 5.19
N GLY A 391 -0.56 -20.94 5.07
CA GLY A 391 0.13 -20.74 3.79
C GLY A 391 0.25 -22.05 3.00
N ASP A 392 0.68 -23.13 3.65
CA ASP A 392 0.75 -24.47 3.07
C ASP A 392 -0.61 -24.97 2.60
N CYS A 393 -1.69 -24.73 3.35
CA CYS A 393 -3.03 -25.13 2.94
C CYS A 393 -3.48 -24.43 1.66
N TYR A 394 -3.38 -23.10 1.60
CA TYR A 394 -3.78 -22.32 0.43
C TYR A 394 -2.86 -22.56 -0.78
N SER A 395 -1.65 -23.06 -0.53
CA SER A 395 -0.64 -23.45 -1.53
C SER A 395 -0.85 -24.86 -2.09
N GLU A 396 -1.30 -25.80 -1.25
CA GLU A 396 -1.49 -27.23 -1.59
C GLU A 396 -2.89 -27.50 -2.16
N PHE A 397 -3.95 -26.96 -1.54
CA PHE A 397 -5.33 -27.25 -1.92
C PHE A 397 -5.84 -26.31 -3.03
N GLU A 398 -6.67 -26.84 -3.92
CA GLU A 398 -7.41 -26.04 -4.91
C GLU A 398 -8.59 -25.32 -4.25
N MET A 399 -8.28 -24.22 -3.56
CA MET A 399 -9.25 -23.31 -2.93
C MET A 399 -9.47 -22.09 -3.83
N ASP A 400 -10.68 -21.50 -3.80
CA ASP A 400 -10.97 -20.25 -4.52
C ASP A 400 -10.08 -19.10 -3.99
N ASP A 401 -9.82 -19.08 -2.68
CA ASP A 401 -9.00 -18.08 -2.01
C ASP A 401 -7.50 -18.42 -2.00
N PHE A 402 -6.98 -19.08 -3.05
CA PHE A 402 -5.58 -19.50 -3.14
C PHE A 402 -4.57 -18.36 -2.98
N HIS A 403 -4.98 -17.11 -3.29
CA HIS A 403 -4.17 -15.91 -3.17
C HIS A 403 -3.75 -15.62 -1.73
N LEU A 404 -4.51 -16.12 -0.73
CA LEU A 404 -4.19 -15.98 0.69
C LEU A 404 -2.89 -16.72 1.09
N ALA A 405 -2.37 -17.61 0.24
CA ALA A 405 -1.06 -18.23 0.48
C ALA A 405 0.06 -17.18 0.66
N LEU A 406 0.02 -16.10 -0.12
CA LEU A 406 1.04 -15.04 -0.09
C LEU A 406 1.12 -14.31 1.26
N PRO A 407 0.06 -13.66 1.77
CA PRO A 407 0.12 -12.95 3.04
C PRO A 407 0.41 -13.89 4.23
N TYR A 408 -0.10 -15.13 4.24
CA TYR A 408 0.20 -16.07 5.32
C TYR A 408 1.67 -16.52 5.31
N TYR A 409 2.27 -16.75 4.14
CA TYR A 409 3.71 -17.02 4.07
C TYR A 409 4.55 -15.81 4.49
N LYS A 410 4.18 -14.58 4.14
CA LYS A 410 4.87 -13.38 4.64
C LYS A 410 4.78 -13.25 6.17
N MET A 411 3.60 -13.47 6.73
CA MET A 411 3.39 -13.43 8.19
C MET A 411 4.15 -14.52 8.94
N SER A 412 4.51 -15.63 8.28
CA SER A 412 5.37 -16.66 8.88
C SER A 412 6.81 -16.18 9.13
N GLY A 413 7.27 -15.18 8.36
CA GLY A 413 8.67 -14.71 8.41
C GLY A 413 9.70 -15.72 7.91
N LEU A 414 9.28 -16.76 7.18
CA LEU A 414 10.19 -17.71 6.54
C LEU A 414 10.77 -17.13 5.25
N SER A 415 12.05 -17.41 4.98
CA SER A 415 12.68 -17.04 3.72
C SER A 415 12.11 -17.88 2.55
N LEU A 416 12.20 -17.32 1.34
CA LEU A 416 11.78 -18.00 0.11
C LEU A 416 12.47 -19.38 -0.05
N SER A 417 13.76 -19.48 0.30
CA SER A 417 14.52 -20.73 0.21
C SER A 417 14.00 -21.82 1.16
N ASN A 418 13.66 -21.46 2.41
CA ASN A 418 13.10 -22.40 3.38
C ASN A 418 11.73 -22.93 2.93
N LEU A 419 10.88 -22.06 2.37
CA LEU A 419 9.55 -22.43 1.88
C LEU A 419 9.61 -23.35 0.65
N ILE A 420 10.51 -23.07 -0.30
CA ILE A 420 10.73 -23.93 -1.47
C ILE A 420 11.23 -25.31 -1.04
N SER A 421 12.25 -25.35 -0.18
CA SER A 421 12.83 -26.61 0.32
C SER A 421 11.78 -27.46 1.06
N ARG A 422 10.96 -26.82 1.90
CA ARG A 422 9.86 -27.48 2.62
C ARG A 422 8.83 -28.09 1.67
N ARG A 423 8.48 -27.41 0.57
CA ARG A 423 7.48 -27.90 -0.38
C ARG A 423 7.98 -29.05 -1.25
N LEU A 424 9.27 -29.09 -1.55
CA LEU A 424 9.88 -30.17 -2.34
C LEU A 424 10.05 -31.48 -1.54
N LEU A 425 9.95 -31.43 -0.21
CA LEU A 425 9.92 -32.60 0.67
C LEU A 425 8.55 -33.27 0.74
N TRP A 426 7.51 -32.71 0.10
CA TRP A 426 6.20 -33.36 0.03
C TRP A 426 6.28 -34.54 -0.96
N GLU A 427 6.56 -35.73 -0.44
CA GLU A 427 6.60 -36.97 -1.21
C GLU A 427 5.27 -37.22 -1.94
N GLY A 428 5.33 -37.63 -3.22
CA GLY A 428 4.37 -38.63 -3.72
C GLY A 428 3.61 -38.41 -5.03
N ASP A 429 3.78 -37.33 -5.79
CA ASP A 429 3.28 -37.32 -7.18
C ASP A 429 4.02 -36.32 -8.08
N PRO A 430 4.36 -36.67 -9.33
CA PRO A 430 4.94 -35.71 -10.26
C PRO A 430 3.85 -34.76 -10.77
N GLN A 431 4.12 -33.45 -10.65
CA GLN A 431 3.63 -32.41 -11.58
C GLN A 431 2.23 -31.82 -11.39
N LYS A 432 1.81 -31.46 -10.17
CA LYS A 432 0.83 -30.37 -10.00
C LYS A 432 1.26 -29.39 -8.90
N PHE A 433 1.85 -28.27 -9.32
CA PHE A 433 2.07 -27.15 -8.43
C PHE A 433 0.73 -26.43 -8.23
N GLY A 434 0.16 -26.49 -7.02
CA GLY A 434 -1.10 -25.80 -6.71
C GLY A 434 -1.07 -24.29 -7.04
N LYS A 435 -2.22 -23.74 -7.44
CA LYS A 435 -2.34 -22.34 -7.90
C LYS A 435 -1.83 -21.32 -6.87
N GLY A 436 -2.06 -21.57 -5.59
CA GLY A 436 -1.59 -20.70 -4.50
C GLY A 436 -0.07 -20.63 -4.39
N PHE A 437 0.64 -21.74 -4.61
CA PHE A 437 2.10 -21.72 -4.64
C PHE A 437 2.66 -21.00 -5.85
N MET A 438 2.07 -21.22 -7.02
CA MET A 438 2.49 -20.50 -8.23
C MET A 438 2.24 -19.00 -8.07
N TYR A 439 1.12 -18.62 -7.44
CA TYR A 439 0.82 -17.24 -7.09
C TYR A 439 1.87 -16.67 -6.12
N TYR A 440 2.21 -17.40 -5.05
CA TYR A 440 3.27 -17.01 -4.10
C TYR A 440 4.62 -16.85 -4.80
N LEU A 441 5.10 -17.86 -5.52
CA LEU A 441 6.41 -17.81 -6.21
C LEU A 441 6.52 -16.64 -7.17
N LYS A 442 5.48 -16.38 -7.97
CA LYS A 442 5.47 -15.24 -8.89
C LYS A 442 5.69 -13.95 -8.10
N HIS A 443 4.88 -13.68 -7.09
CA HIS A 443 4.99 -12.44 -6.32
C HIS A 443 6.30 -12.34 -5.54
N SER A 444 6.77 -13.42 -4.92
CA SER A 444 8.02 -13.42 -4.15
C SER A 444 9.26 -13.18 -5.02
N ILE A 445 9.26 -13.63 -6.27
CA ILE A 445 10.41 -13.43 -7.18
C ILE A 445 10.44 -11.99 -7.72
N TYR A 446 9.28 -11.35 -7.88
CA TYR A 446 9.23 -9.93 -8.27
C TYR A 446 9.38 -8.99 -7.09
N GLU A 447 9.09 -9.44 -5.87
CA GLU A 447 9.39 -8.67 -4.68
C GLU A 447 10.90 -8.57 -4.45
N GLU A 448 11.30 -7.41 -3.96
CA GLU A 448 12.69 -7.06 -3.72
C GLU A 448 13.23 -7.88 -2.54
N ILE A 449 13.84 -9.03 -2.85
CA ILE A 449 14.54 -9.84 -1.85
C ILE A 449 15.95 -9.27 -1.67
N GLU A 450 16.30 -8.88 -0.44
CA GLU A 450 17.63 -8.35 -0.09
C GLU A 450 18.78 -9.33 -0.39
N GLU A 451 18.52 -10.64 -0.28
CA GLU A 451 19.51 -11.70 -0.52
C GLU A 451 19.15 -12.58 -1.74
N PRO A 452 20.09 -12.80 -2.67
CA PRO A 452 19.85 -13.69 -3.80
C PRO A 452 19.75 -15.15 -3.34
N LEU A 453 18.92 -15.93 -4.03
CA LEU A 453 18.76 -17.35 -3.75
C LEU A 453 20.09 -18.10 -3.97
N SER A 454 20.28 -19.19 -3.23
CA SER A 454 21.38 -20.11 -3.49
C SER A 454 21.26 -20.71 -4.90
N ALA A 455 22.37 -21.15 -5.48
CA ALA A 455 22.36 -21.75 -6.81
C ALA A 455 21.41 -22.98 -6.87
N GLU A 456 21.39 -23.80 -5.83
CA GLU A 456 20.51 -24.97 -5.75
C GLU A 456 19.03 -24.58 -5.76
N THR A 457 18.62 -23.66 -4.87
CA THR A 457 17.23 -23.19 -4.79
C THR A 457 16.80 -22.47 -6.07
N ALA A 458 17.67 -21.64 -6.66
CA ALA A 458 17.33 -20.91 -7.87
C ALA A 458 17.12 -21.85 -9.08
N ASN A 459 17.92 -22.90 -9.21
CA ASN A 459 17.71 -23.92 -10.25
C ASN A 459 16.43 -24.75 -10.00
N GLN A 460 16.08 -25.00 -8.74
CA GLN A 460 14.81 -25.64 -8.39
C GLN A 460 13.61 -24.78 -8.80
N VAL A 461 13.64 -23.46 -8.54
CA VAL A 461 12.60 -22.52 -8.97
C VAL A 461 12.43 -22.55 -10.49
N LEU A 462 13.52 -22.56 -11.25
CA LEU A 462 13.45 -22.69 -12.72
C LEU A 462 12.83 -24.02 -13.15
N HIS A 463 13.16 -25.10 -12.47
CA HIS A 463 12.56 -26.40 -12.73
C HIS A 463 11.05 -26.40 -12.45
N VAL A 464 10.60 -25.71 -11.39
CA VAL A 464 9.17 -25.51 -11.10
C VAL A 464 8.47 -24.77 -12.25
N PHE A 465 9.01 -23.62 -12.69
CA PHE A 465 8.42 -22.88 -13.81
C PHE A 465 8.43 -23.68 -15.10
N LYS A 466 9.49 -24.44 -15.39
CA LYS A 466 9.55 -25.31 -16.56
C LYS A 466 8.43 -26.34 -16.59
N LEU A 467 8.01 -26.87 -15.44
CA LEU A 467 6.95 -27.86 -15.37
C LEU A 467 5.55 -27.24 -15.33
N ALA A 468 5.38 -26.16 -14.57
CA ALA A 468 4.08 -25.52 -14.36
C ALA A 468 3.73 -24.50 -15.44
N GLU A 469 4.61 -23.51 -15.65
CA GLU A 469 4.36 -22.34 -16.49
C GLU A 469 5.65 -21.84 -17.17
N PRO A 470 6.09 -22.47 -18.28
CA PRO A 470 7.37 -22.17 -18.92
C PRO A 470 7.53 -20.72 -19.36
N THR A 471 6.43 -20.03 -19.68
CA THR A 471 6.40 -18.63 -20.12
C THR A 471 6.90 -17.65 -19.05
N HIS A 472 6.95 -18.04 -17.78
CA HIS A 472 7.46 -17.22 -16.69
C HIS A 472 8.98 -17.33 -16.48
N ILE A 473 9.65 -18.28 -17.16
CA ILE A 473 11.12 -18.45 -17.04
C ILE A 473 11.88 -17.16 -17.40
N PRO A 474 11.57 -16.46 -18.53
CA PRO A 474 12.27 -15.22 -18.87
C PRO A 474 12.16 -14.17 -17.76
N HIS A 475 10.96 -13.98 -17.23
CA HIS A 475 10.71 -13.03 -16.16
C HIS A 475 11.45 -13.39 -14.87
N ALA A 476 11.46 -14.67 -14.48
CA ALA A 476 12.19 -15.13 -13.30
C ALA A 476 13.70 -14.91 -13.44
N LEU A 477 14.28 -15.15 -14.61
CA LEU A 477 15.72 -14.94 -14.86
C LEU A 477 16.14 -13.47 -14.82
N CYS A 478 15.21 -12.54 -15.05
CA CYS A 478 15.44 -11.11 -14.95
C CYS A 478 15.35 -10.59 -13.50
N SER A 479 14.85 -11.40 -12.55
CA SER A 479 14.77 -10.99 -11.15
C SER A 479 16.15 -10.99 -10.48
N PRO A 480 16.47 -9.96 -9.65
CA PRO A 480 17.68 -9.93 -8.83
C PRO A 480 17.87 -11.17 -7.95
N CYS A 481 16.78 -11.74 -7.43
CA CYS A 481 16.86 -12.89 -6.52
C CYS A 481 17.36 -14.17 -7.22
N MET A 482 17.29 -14.23 -8.55
CA MET A 482 17.72 -15.37 -9.37
C MET A 482 19.15 -15.22 -9.90
N ARG A 483 19.95 -14.28 -9.35
CA ARG A 483 21.32 -14.02 -9.81
C ARG A 483 22.20 -15.28 -9.83
N ASN A 484 22.09 -16.20 -8.87
CA ASN A 484 22.99 -17.36 -8.74
C ASN A 484 22.56 -18.61 -9.52
N VAL A 485 21.60 -18.49 -10.45
CA VAL A 485 21.16 -19.59 -11.32
C VAL A 485 22.32 -20.20 -12.12
N CYS A 486 22.26 -21.53 -12.37
CA CYS A 486 23.15 -22.18 -13.33
C CYS A 486 22.84 -21.70 -14.75
N LEU A 487 23.74 -20.88 -15.32
CA LEU A 487 23.55 -20.26 -16.63
C LEU A 487 23.38 -21.28 -17.77
N ARG A 488 24.02 -22.46 -17.68
CA ARG A 488 23.86 -23.55 -18.65
C ARG A 488 22.44 -24.12 -18.63
N THR A 489 21.91 -24.38 -17.44
CA THR A 489 20.54 -24.88 -17.27
C THR A 489 19.51 -23.85 -17.72
N ALA A 490 19.73 -22.57 -17.39
CA ALA A 490 18.91 -21.47 -17.88
C ALA A 490 18.90 -21.38 -19.41
N TRP A 491 20.07 -21.49 -20.04
CA TRP A 491 20.20 -21.50 -21.50
C TRP A 491 19.41 -22.64 -22.13
N ASP A 492 19.58 -23.88 -21.65
CA ASP A 492 18.86 -25.05 -22.16
C ASP A 492 17.34 -24.89 -22.04
N HIS A 493 16.86 -24.28 -20.96
CA HIS A 493 15.44 -24.02 -20.76
C HIS A 493 14.91 -22.93 -21.70
N LEU A 494 15.66 -21.85 -21.90
CA LEU A 494 15.33 -20.80 -22.86
C LEU A 494 15.38 -21.30 -24.32
N GLU A 495 16.31 -22.20 -24.65
CA GLU A 495 16.40 -22.81 -25.98
C GLU A 495 15.15 -23.62 -26.30
N ARG A 496 14.74 -24.51 -25.39
CA ARG A 496 13.49 -25.28 -25.51
C ARG A 496 12.25 -24.40 -25.50
N LEU A 497 12.23 -23.35 -24.68
CA LEU A 497 11.11 -22.41 -24.68
C LEU A 497 11.01 -21.65 -26.00
N GLY A 498 12.14 -21.26 -26.58
CA GLY A 498 12.19 -20.56 -27.86
C GLY A 498 11.75 -21.40 -29.06
N THR A 499 11.85 -22.73 -28.99
CA THR A 499 11.30 -23.62 -30.03
C THR A 499 9.78 -23.79 -29.91
N ILE A 500 9.24 -23.70 -28.70
CA ILE A 500 7.80 -23.85 -28.43
C ILE A 500 7.06 -22.51 -28.62
N SER A 501 7.62 -21.42 -28.09
CA SER A 501 7.02 -20.09 -28.05
C SER A 501 8.08 -19.02 -28.33
N PRO A 502 8.38 -18.73 -29.62
CA PRO A 502 9.32 -17.69 -29.97
C PRO A 502 8.74 -16.31 -29.62
N SER A 503 9.45 -15.56 -28.78
CA SER A 503 9.08 -14.20 -28.39
C SER A 503 10.31 -13.30 -28.25
N ALA A 504 10.13 -11.99 -28.40
CA ALA A 504 11.20 -11.01 -28.21
C ALA A 504 11.77 -11.09 -26.78
N LEU A 505 10.91 -11.30 -25.78
CA LEU A 505 11.31 -11.48 -24.39
C LEU A 505 12.25 -12.69 -24.19
N VAL A 506 11.92 -13.85 -24.78
CA VAL A 506 12.79 -15.04 -24.71
C VAL A 506 14.14 -14.77 -25.37
N THR A 507 14.16 -14.10 -26.53
CA THR A 507 15.39 -13.74 -27.23
C THR A 507 16.24 -12.74 -26.44
N LEU A 508 15.65 -11.69 -25.87
CA LEU A 508 16.36 -10.74 -25.02
C LEU A 508 16.91 -11.39 -23.75
N THR A 509 16.17 -12.33 -23.16
CA THR A 509 16.68 -13.07 -22.00
C THR A 509 17.81 -14.02 -22.38
N LYS A 510 17.77 -14.62 -23.58
CA LYS A 510 18.93 -15.36 -24.14
C LYS A 510 20.13 -14.44 -24.31
N ALA A 511 19.95 -13.23 -24.83
CA ALA A 511 21.01 -12.23 -24.96
C ALA A 511 21.63 -11.90 -23.58
N LEU A 512 20.80 -11.67 -22.55
CA LEU A 512 21.27 -11.47 -21.17
C LEU A 512 22.07 -12.67 -20.63
N VAL A 513 21.57 -13.90 -20.79
CA VAL A 513 22.29 -15.11 -20.34
C VAL A 513 23.60 -15.32 -21.11
N ALA A 514 23.62 -15.03 -22.42
CA ALA A 514 24.83 -15.11 -23.24
C ALA A 514 25.90 -14.11 -22.77
N LEU A 515 25.51 -12.86 -22.45
CA LEU A 515 26.41 -11.88 -21.85
C LEU A 515 27.00 -12.37 -20.53
N ARG A 516 26.17 -12.97 -19.67
CA ARG A 516 26.62 -13.54 -18.40
C ARG A 516 27.50 -14.79 -18.55
N LEU A 517 27.42 -15.48 -19.69
CA LEU A 517 28.31 -16.58 -20.08
C LEU A 517 29.59 -16.09 -20.78
N GLU A 518 29.75 -14.78 -20.97
CA GLU A 518 30.84 -14.16 -21.74
C GLU A 518 30.90 -14.60 -23.21
N ASP A 519 29.77 -15.03 -23.79
CA ASP A 519 29.66 -15.48 -25.19
C ASP A 519 29.06 -14.38 -26.07
N LEU A 520 29.93 -13.49 -26.58
CA LEU A 520 29.53 -12.35 -27.41
C LEU A 520 28.91 -12.76 -28.75
N ALA A 521 29.29 -13.91 -29.31
CA ALA A 521 28.75 -14.40 -30.58
C ALA A 521 27.28 -14.79 -30.42
N LYS A 522 26.93 -15.50 -29.35
CA LYS A 522 25.52 -15.83 -29.04
C LYS A 522 24.70 -14.60 -28.70
N TYR A 523 25.30 -13.61 -28.03
CA TYR A 523 24.65 -12.33 -27.76
C TYR A 523 24.28 -11.61 -29.07
N GLN A 524 25.23 -11.45 -30.00
CA GLN A 524 25.00 -10.80 -31.29
C GLN A 524 23.89 -11.51 -32.08
N LEU A 525 23.96 -12.84 -32.17
CA LEU A 525 22.94 -13.64 -32.85
C LEU A 525 21.53 -13.45 -32.26
N ALA A 526 21.42 -13.34 -30.94
CA ALA A 526 20.14 -13.08 -30.28
C ALA A 526 19.62 -11.66 -30.57
N MET A 527 20.49 -10.65 -30.54
CA MET A 527 20.11 -9.26 -30.81
C MET A 527 19.73 -9.01 -32.27
N GLU A 528 20.32 -9.74 -33.22
CA GLU A 528 20.01 -9.62 -34.66
C GLU A 528 18.74 -10.39 -35.09
N GLN A 529 18.21 -11.25 -34.23
CA GLN A 529 17.09 -12.14 -34.57
C GLN A 529 15.79 -11.37 -34.89
N TYR A 530 15.57 -10.21 -34.27
CA TYR A 530 14.35 -9.42 -34.43
C TYR A 530 14.67 -7.95 -34.70
N PRO A 531 13.79 -7.23 -35.42
CA PRO A 531 13.94 -5.79 -35.61
C PRO A 531 13.79 -5.04 -34.29
N GLU A 532 14.38 -3.84 -34.18
CA GLU A 532 14.37 -3.00 -32.98
C GLU A 532 12.97 -2.80 -32.39
N THR A 533 11.95 -2.57 -33.23
CA THR A 533 10.55 -2.39 -32.79
C THR A 533 9.99 -3.60 -32.02
N ARG A 534 10.38 -4.82 -32.41
CA ARG A 534 10.03 -6.06 -31.69
C ARG A 534 10.84 -6.20 -30.40
N LEU A 535 12.12 -5.83 -30.40
CA LEU A 535 12.94 -5.87 -29.19
C LEU A 535 12.42 -4.89 -28.13
N VAL A 536 12.05 -3.67 -28.52
CA VAL A 536 11.39 -2.69 -27.63
C VAL A 536 10.17 -3.28 -26.94
N SER A 537 9.32 -4.01 -27.67
CA SER A 537 8.15 -4.68 -27.05
C SER A 537 8.52 -5.73 -25.99
N GLY A 538 9.69 -6.37 -26.13
CA GLY A 538 10.22 -7.31 -25.14
C GLY A 538 10.72 -6.60 -23.87
N PHE A 539 11.38 -5.46 -24.00
CA PHE A 539 11.77 -4.61 -22.86
C PHE A 539 10.56 -4.01 -22.14
N VAL A 540 9.52 -3.63 -22.89
CA VAL A 540 8.24 -3.22 -22.30
C VAL A 540 7.62 -4.40 -21.55
N ALA A 541 7.67 -5.63 -22.06
CA ALA A 541 7.12 -6.80 -21.37
C ALA A 541 7.84 -7.07 -20.03
N GLU A 542 9.17 -6.99 -20.00
CA GLU A 542 9.99 -7.19 -18.79
C GLU A 542 11.02 -6.05 -18.60
N PRO A 543 10.68 -5.00 -17.81
CA PRO A 543 11.58 -3.87 -17.55
C PRO A 543 12.85 -4.27 -16.79
N ASN A 544 12.85 -5.38 -16.04
CA ASN A 544 14.03 -5.82 -15.29
C ASN A 544 15.19 -6.26 -16.17
N LEU A 545 14.97 -6.45 -17.48
CA LEU A 545 16.06 -6.62 -18.44
C LEU A 545 16.99 -5.39 -18.50
N LEU A 546 16.43 -4.19 -18.33
CA LEU A 546 17.16 -2.92 -18.43
C LEU A 546 17.53 -2.31 -17.08
N ARG A 547 16.65 -2.41 -16.09
CA ARG A 547 16.82 -1.76 -14.79
C ARG A 547 16.34 -2.63 -13.64
N HIS A 548 17.05 -2.68 -12.53
CA HIS A 548 16.52 -3.18 -11.27
C HIS A 548 16.21 -2.01 -10.33
N HIS A 549 15.23 -2.10 -9.42
CA HIS A 549 14.98 -1.11 -8.36
C HIS A 549 14.90 0.35 -8.84
N GLY A 550 14.21 0.62 -9.95
CA GLY A 550 14.09 1.98 -10.52
C GLY A 550 15.33 2.47 -11.28
N VAL A 551 16.53 2.25 -10.72
CA VAL A 551 17.75 3.00 -11.10
C VAL A 551 18.98 2.09 -11.29
N VAL A 552 18.97 0.86 -10.76
CA VAL A 552 20.15 -0.03 -10.83
C VAL A 552 20.35 -0.53 -12.25
N VAL A 553 21.51 -0.23 -12.80
CA VAL A 553 21.90 -0.58 -14.18
C VAL A 553 22.18 -2.08 -14.31
N THR A 554 21.57 -2.71 -15.31
CA THR A 554 21.85 -4.10 -15.66
C THR A 554 23.05 -4.21 -16.61
N GLU A 555 23.68 -5.39 -16.66
CA GLU A 555 24.78 -5.65 -17.61
C GLU A 555 24.32 -5.53 -19.07
N LEU A 556 23.06 -5.87 -19.36
CA LEU A 556 22.48 -5.67 -20.68
C LEU A 556 22.37 -4.19 -21.03
N SER A 557 21.92 -3.33 -20.11
CA SER A 557 21.88 -1.88 -20.33
C SER A 557 23.26 -1.28 -20.58
N ARG A 558 24.29 -1.73 -19.86
CA ARG A 558 25.67 -1.32 -20.09
C ARG A 558 26.19 -1.75 -21.46
N GLN A 559 25.79 -2.92 -21.95
CA GLN A 559 26.15 -3.38 -23.30
C GLN A 559 25.38 -2.65 -24.40
N LEU A 560 24.11 -2.32 -24.17
CA LEU A 560 23.31 -1.52 -25.10
C LEU A 560 23.85 -0.09 -25.20
N GLU A 561 24.27 0.51 -24.09
CA GLU A 561 24.88 1.85 -24.05
C GLU A 561 26.16 1.97 -24.90
N ARG A 562 26.90 0.86 -25.06
CA ARG A 562 28.12 0.79 -25.88
C ARG A 562 27.85 0.51 -27.35
N ASN A 563 26.92 -0.41 -27.64
CA ASN A 563 26.76 -0.97 -28.99
C ASN A 563 25.51 -0.45 -29.71
N GLN A 564 24.42 -0.20 -29.00
CA GLN A 564 23.11 0.17 -29.56
C GLN A 564 22.38 1.22 -28.67
N PRO A 565 22.97 2.41 -28.45
CA PRO A 565 22.38 3.44 -27.58
C PRO A 565 20.98 3.90 -28.05
N GLY A 566 20.71 3.88 -29.36
CA GLY A 566 19.39 4.18 -29.92
C GLY A 566 18.29 3.22 -29.47
N LEU A 567 18.58 1.91 -29.41
CA LEU A 567 17.63 0.90 -28.92
C LEU A 567 17.33 1.11 -27.43
N LEU A 568 18.35 1.46 -26.63
CA LEU A 568 18.17 1.74 -25.22
C LEU A 568 17.24 2.95 -25.00
N VAL A 569 17.49 4.05 -25.71
CA VAL A 569 16.65 5.25 -25.65
C VAL A 569 15.21 4.95 -26.07
N ALA A 570 15.02 4.29 -27.22
CA ALA A 570 13.69 3.89 -27.70
C ALA A 570 12.94 3.00 -26.71
N SER A 571 13.65 2.12 -26.00
CA SER A 571 13.05 1.25 -24.98
C SER A 571 12.56 2.03 -23.76
N PHE A 572 13.32 3.03 -23.29
CA PHE A 572 12.89 3.89 -22.18
C PHE A 572 11.72 4.81 -22.55
N VAL A 573 11.66 5.30 -23.80
CA VAL A 573 10.49 6.03 -24.31
C VAL A 573 9.24 5.15 -24.24
N ALA A 574 9.32 3.91 -24.73
CA ALA A 574 8.20 2.97 -24.69
C ALA A 574 7.80 2.55 -23.25
N LEU A 575 8.76 2.49 -22.32
CA LEU A 575 8.48 2.24 -20.89
C LEU A 575 7.70 3.39 -20.24
N LEU A 576 8.00 4.64 -20.61
CA LEU A 576 7.25 5.82 -20.15
C LEU A 576 5.83 5.82 -20.72
N GLU A 577 5.69 5.56 -22.02
CA GLU A 577 4.38 5.49 -22.69
C GLU A 577 3.49 4.38 -22.12
N SER A 578 4.08 3.28 -21.64
CA SER A 578 3.35 2.18 -20.99
C SER A 578 3.15 2.36 -19.48
N HIS A 579 3.51 3.52 -18.90
CA HIS A 579 3.42 3.84 -17.47
C HIS A 579 4.16 2.85 -16.55
N LYS A 580 5.20 2.18 -17.06
CA LYS A 580 6.03 1.25 -16.27
C LYS A 580 7.20 1.94 -15.55
N ILE A 581 7.50 3.18 -15.92
CA ILE A 581 8.50 4.04 -15.30
C ILE A 581 7.96 5.47 -15.29
N ASN A 582 8.41 6.30 -14.37
CA ASN A 582 8.17 7.75 -14.42
C ASN A 582 9.38 8.50 -15.01
N LEU A 583 9.18 9.77 -15.36
CA LEU A 583 10.22 10.57 -16.01
C LEU A 583 11.45 10.75 -15.10
N GLU A 584 11.22 10.97 -13.80
CA GLU A 584 12.28 11.20 -12.82
C GLU A 584 13.18 9.96 -12.63
N GLU A 585 12.59 8.78 -12.56
CA GLU A 585 13.30 7.49 -12.52
C GLU A 585 14.12 7.26 -13.78
N ALA A 586 13.58 7.57 -14.96
CA ALA A 586 14.31 7.45 -16.22
C ALA A 586 15.51 8.40 -16.27
N GLU A 587 15.33 9.65 -15.84
CA GLU A 587 16.41 10.64 -15.79
C GLU A 587 17.51 10.24 -14.81
N LEU A 588 17.14 9.75 -13.63
CA LEU A 588 18.08 9.25 -12.64
C LEU A 588 18.84 8.02 -13.15
N PHE A 589 18.17 7.11 -13.85
CA PHE A 589 18.79 5.95 -14.48
C PHE A 589 19.87 6.35 -15.50
N PHE A 590 19.57 7.26 -16.43
CA PHE A 590 20.56 7.70 -17.43
C PHE A 590 21.73 8.45 -16.79
N LYS A 591 21.50 9.21 -15.71
CA LYS A 591 22.60 9.80 -14.94
C LYS A 591 23.50 8.72 -14.37
N VAL A 592 22.95 7.74 -13.65
CA VAL A 592 23.72 6.63 -13.03
C VAL A 592 24.44 5.77 -14.06
N LEU A 593 23.81 5.50 -15.22
CA LEU A 593 24.43 4.74 -16.30
C LEU A 593 25.68 5.41 -16.88
N CYS A 594 25.68 6.74 -16.93
CA CYS A 594 26.74 7.53 -17.55
C CYS A 594 27.74 8.13 -16.54
N VAL A 595 27.55 7.94 -15.23
CA VAL A 595 28.57 8.33 -14.23
C VAL A 595 29.84 7.53 -14.48
N LYS A 596 30.95 8.23 -14.70
CA LYS A 596 32.30 7.65 -14.69
C LYS A 596 32.78 7.62 -13.24
N ASP A 597 33.47 6.56 -12.81
CA ASP A 597 34.00 6.34 -11.45
C ASP A 597 35.10 7.35 -11.02
N SER A 598 35.09 8.59 -11.51
CA SER A 598 36.05 9.63 -11.16
C SER A 598 35.53 10.49 -10.00
N ASP A 599 36.23 10.41 -8.86
CA ASP A 599 35.97 11.06 -7.56
C ASP A 599 36.02 12.60 -7.54
N GLU A 600 35.88 13.29 -8.68
CA GLU A 600 35.88 14.75 -8.71
C GLU A 600 34.45 15.27 -8.85
N GLU A 601 33.94 15.88 -7.77
CA GLU A 601 32.70 16.68 -7.67
C GLU A 601 32.74 17.89 -8.63
N THR A 602 32.84 17.62 -9.92
CA THR A 602 32.65 18.61 -10.97
C THR A 602 31.15 18.70 -11.22
N GLU A 603 30.60 19.91 -11.22
CA GLU A 603 29.18 20.18 -11.47
C GLU A 603 28.63 19.24 -12.55
N ALA A 604 27.65 18.41 -12.17
CA ALA A 604 27.23 17.24 -12.94
C ALA A 604 26.91 17.57 -14.41
N GLU A 605 27.88 17.33 -15.30
CA GLU A 605 27.68 17.46 -16.74
C GLU A 605 26.54 16.52 -17.16
N THR A 606 25.55 17.07 -17.86
CA THR A 606 24.40 16.27 -18.32
C THR A 606 24.85 15.35 -19.47
N PRO A 607 24.75 14.01 -19.33
CA PRO A 607 25.22 13.07 -20.35
C PRO A 607 24.47 13.24 -21.68
N GLN A 608 25.16 13.04 -22.82
CA GLN A 608 24.54 13.13 -24.15
C GLN A 608 23.38 12.15 -24.31
N LEU A 609 23.50 10.94 -23.77
CA LEU A 609 22.45 9.92 -23.87
C LEU A 609 21.13 10.35 -23.19
N LEU A 610 21.21 11.16 -22.13
CA LEU A 610 20.04 11.74 -21.46
C LEU A 610 19.41 12.83 -22.34
N VAL A 611 20.22 13.63 -23.03
CA VAL A 611 19.74 14.60 -24.02
C VAL A 611 19.04 13.88 -25.18
N ASP A 612 19.65 12.83 -25.73
CA ASP A 612 19.05 12.03 -26.81
C ASP A 612 17.71 11.40 -26.38
N PHE A 613 17.60 11.01 -25.11
CA PHE A 613 16.35 10.52 -24.53
C PHE A 613 15.26 11.60 -24.49
N TRP A 614 15.58 12.82 -24.03
CA TRP A 614 14.62 13.92 -24.06
C TRP A 614 14.21 14.30 -25.49
N GLU A 615 15.14 14.29 -26.44
CA GLU A 615 14.84 14.49 -27.86
C GLU A 615 13.90 13.42 -28.42
N ALA A 616 14.15 12.15 -28.10
CA ALA A 616 13.30 11.04 -28.52
C ALA A 616 11.90 11.11 -27.88
N MET A 617 11.81 11.47 -26.60
CA MET A 617 10.53 11.69 -25.92
C MET A 617 9.73 12.83 -26.55
N LEU A 618 10.39 13.93 -26.92
CA LEU A 618 9.73 15.08 -27.54
C LEU A 618 9.10 14.73 -28.90
N ILE A 619 9.66 13.77 -29.63
CA ILE A 619 9.12 13.29 -30.92
C ILE A 619 7.79 12.53 -30.71
N GLY A 620 7.68 11.73 -29.65
CA GLY A 620 6.48 10.93 -29.35
C GLY A 620 5.44 11.64 -28.47
N CYS A 621 5.81 12.75 -27.82
CA CYS A 621 4.96 13.40 -26.82
C CYS A 621 3.79 14.20 -27.44
N SER A 622 2.58 14.00 -26.91
CA SER A 622 1.37 14.75 -27.27
C SER A 622 0.88 15.70 -26.17
N GLN A 623 1.47 15.67 -24.98
CA GLN A 623 1.05 16.47 -23.83
C GLN A 623 1.78 17.81 -23.78
N GLU A 624 1.08 18.91 -24.00
CA GLU A 624 1.64 20.28 -23.95
C GLU A 624 2.47 20.61 -22.70
N PRO A 625 2.05 20.30 -21.45
CA PRO A 625 2.85 20.65 -20.28
C PRO A 625 4.19 19.89 -20.22
N LEU A 626 4.19 18.62 -20.67
CA LEU A 626 5.41 17.81 -20.73
C LEU A 626 6.32 18.29 -21.87
N ILE A 627 5.76 18.72 -23.00
CA ILE A 627 6.50 19.35 -24.10
C ILE A 627 7.23 20.60 -23.60
N GLN A 628 6.56 21.50 -22.87
CA GLN A 628 7.22 22.70 -22.31
C GLN A 628 8.34 22.33 -21.35
N LEU A 629 8.12 21.35 -20.47
CA LEU A 629 9.13 20.89 -19.52
C LEU A 629 10.38 20.34 -20.23
N LEU A 630 10.19 19.46 -21.22
CA LEU A 630 11.28 18.88 -22.01
C LEU A 630 12.03 19.94 -22.82
N LEU A 631 11.32 20.87 -23.44
CA LEU A 631 11.92 21.99 -24.18
C LEU A 631 12.79 22.86 -23.26
N MET A 632 12.31 23.18 -22.05
CA MET A 632 13.10 23.96 -21.09
C MET A 632 14.36 23.21 -20.63
N LYS A 633 14.28 21.90 -20.41
CA LYS A 633 15.46 21.07 -20.07
C LYS A 633 16.49 21.08 -21.21
N LEU A 634 16.05 20.86 -22.45
CA LEU A 634 16.91 20.88 -23.64
C LEU A 634 17.56 22.25 -23.83
N VAL A 635 16.79 23.34 -23.76
CA VAL A 635 17.31 24.71 -23.88
C VAL A 635 18.34 25.01 -22.81
N SER A 636 18.08 24.63 -21.56
CA SER A 636 19.03 24.82 -20.46
C SER A 636 20.36 24.12 -20.74
N VAL A 637 20.34 22.86 -21.18
CA VAL A 637 21.57 22.09 -21.46
C VAL A 637 22.31 22.64 -22.68
N TYR A 638 21.62 23.00 -23.76
CA TYR A 638 22.26 23.60 -24.93
C TYR A 638 22.89 24.95 -24.61
N ILE A 639 22.20 25.82 -23.86
CA ILE A 639 22.75 27.11 -23.41
C ILE A 639 24.01 26.89 -22.56
N GLN A 640 23.94 25.98 -21.58
CA GLN A 640 25.07 25.67 -20.71
C GLN A 640 26.29 25.17 -21.51
N ARG A 641 26.10 24.19 -22.40
CA ARG A 641 27.20 23.64 -23.21
C ARG A 641 27.82 24.67 -24.16
N ILE A 642 27.00 25.53 -24.77
CA ILE A 642 27.47 26.62 -25.63
C ILE A 642 28.27 27.66 -24.82
N SER A 643 27.75 28.06 -23.65
CA SER A 643 28.41 29.03 -22.75
C SER A 643 29.77 28.53 -22.27
N HIS A 644 29.85 27.27 -21.86
CA HIS A 644 31.10 26.64 -21.40
C HIS A 644 31.99 26.11 -22.53
N LYS A 645 31.57 26.20 -23.81
CA LYS A 645 32.24 25.61 -24.99
C LYS A 645 32.54 24.11 -24.81
N GLN A 646 31.66 23.40 -24.10
CA GLN A 646 31.74 21.96 -23.87
C GLN A 646 31.23 21.22 -25.10
N GLN A 647 31.93 20.14 -25.47
CA GLN A 647 31.43 19.19 -26.47
C GLN A 647 30.67 18.05 -25.78
N PRO A 648 29.68 17.45 -26.44
CA PRO A 648 29.00 16.28 -25.89
C PRO A 648 30.00 15.13 -25.68
N ASP A 649 29.79 14.36 -24.63
CA ASP A 649 30.64 13.21 -24.24
C ASP A 649 30.60 12.06 -25.26
N LYS A 650 29.52 11.98 -26.04
CA LYS A 650 29.32 11.05 -27.16
C LYS A 650 28.71 11.77 -28.37
N SER A 651 28.78 11.15 -29.54
CA SER A 651 28.06 11.65 -30.72
C SER A 651 26.54 11.59 -30.50
N PRO A 652 25.80 12.69 -30.74
CA PRO A 652 24.34 12.70 -30.66
C PRO A 652 23.70 11.62 -31.54
N LEU A 653 22.58 11.04 -31.08
CA LEU A 653 21.89 10.00 -31.84
C LEU A 653 21.13 10.53 -33.05
N LYS A 654 20.67 11.78 -32.99
CA LYS A 654 19.92 12.43 -34.06
C LYS A 654 20.56 13.77 -34.41
N THR A 655 20.67 14.00 -35.72
CA THR A 655 21.11 15.29 -36.24
C THR A 655 19.97 16.31 -36.20
N ILE A 656 20.30 17.58 -36.34
CA ILE A 656 19.27 18.63 -36.48
C ILE A 656 18.33 18.39 -37.67
N GLU A 657 18.81 17.81 -38.76
CA GLU A 657 17.97 17.51 -39.93
C GLU A 657 16.96 16.40 -39.60
N ASP A 658 17.38 15.37 -38.86
CA ASP A 658 16.50 14.31 -38.39
C ASP A 658 15.42 14.86 -37.46
N LEU A 659 15.79 15.74 -36.52
CA LEU A 659 14.86 16.33 -35.55
C LEU A 659 13.81 17.23 -36.24
N LYS A 660 14.23 18.05 -37.21
CA LYS A 660 13.31 18.89 -38.01
C LYS A 660 12.34 18.06 -38.85
N ASN A 661 12.77 16.91 -39.34
CA ASN A 661 11.92 16.02 -40.13
C ASN A 661 10.96 15.20 -39.25
N CYS A 662 11.35 14.89 -38.00
CA CYS A 662 10.57 14.04 -37.11
C CYS A 662 9.70 14.79 -36.09
N CYS A 663 9.96 16.07 -35.81
CA CYS A 663 9.28 16.79 -34.73
C CYS A 663 8.91 18.22 -35.14
N SER A 664 7.63 18.55 -35.03
CA SER A 664 7.11 19.90 -35.34
C SER A 664 7.63 21.00 -34.41
N GLN A 665 8.24 20.64 -33.29
CA GLN A 665 8.81 21.59 -32.32
C GLN A 665 10.15 22.17 -32.79
N PHE A 666 10.83 21.52 -33.73
CA PHE A 666 12.07 22.00 -34.32
C PHE A 666 11.75 22.79 -35.60
N GLY A 667 11.78 24.12 -35.51
CA GLY A 667 11.47 25.02 -36.61
C GLY A 667 12.59 25.12 -37.66
N ALA A 668 12.24 25.57 -38.86
CA ALA A 668 13.22 25.94 -39.86
C ALA A 668 14.01 27.18 -39.41
N ILE A 669 15.33 27.04 -39.30
CA ILE A 669 16.24 28.13 -38.95
C ILE A 669 16.17 29.18 -40.07
N TYR A 670 16.00 30.44 -39.70
CA TYR A 670 15.94 31.53 -40.66
C TYR A 670 17.29 31.75 -41.38
N SER A 671 17.23 32.09 -42.66
CA SER A 671 18.42 32.30 -43.50
C SER A 671 19.37 33.38 -42.96
N TRP A 672 18.85 34.41 -42.28
CA TRP A 672 19.64 35.50 -41.71
C TRP A 672 20.49 35.08 -40.50
N ILE A 673 20.10 34.02 -39.79
CA ILE A 673 20.89 33.49 -38.67
C ILE A 673 22.18 32.85 -39.19
N HIS A 674 22.13 32.21 -40.35
CA HIS A 674 23.32 31.68 -41.01
C HIS A 674 24.31 32.79 -41.38
N THR A 675 23.82 33.98 -41.71
CA THR A 675 24.68 35.16 -41.96
C THR A 675 25.40 35.60 -40.68
N ILE A 676 24.71 35.70 -39.55
CA ILE A 676 25.32 36.05 -38.24
C ILE A 676 26.39 35.03 -37.84
N ASN A 677 26.08 33.75 -38.02
CA ASN A 677 26.96 32.64 -37.69
C ASN A 677 28.23 32.61 -38.58
N ALA A 678 28.13 33.05 -39.85
CA ALA A 678 29.23 33.03 -40.81
C ALA A 678 30.20 34.22 -40.67
N SER A 679 29.71 35.39 -40.26
CA SER A 679 30.51 36.63 -40.22
C SER A 679 31.64 36.62 -39.16
N ASN A 680 31.63 35.66 -38.22
CA ASN A 680 32.60 35.57 -37.10
C ASN A 680 33.31 34.21 -36.96
N SER A 681 33.06 33.23 -37.83
CA SER A 681 33.66 31.89 -37.70
C SER A 681 35.04 31.81 -38.36
N HIS A 682 36.11 32.02 -37.60
CA HIS A 682 37.45 31.55 -37.99
C HIS A 682 37.55 30.03 -37.72
N SER A 683 37.46 29.23 -38.79
CA SER A 683 38.04 27.88 -38.93
C SER A 683 37.45 26.66 -38.20
N MET A 684 36.33 26.71 -37.49
CA MET A 684 35.68 25.49 -36.94
C MET A 684 34.18 25.50 -37.26
N GLY A 685 33.63 24.36 -37.68
CA GLY A 685 32.20 24.22 -37.99
C GLY A 685 31.30 24.62 -36.82
N LEU A 686 30.06 25.02 -37.12
CA LEU A 686 29.08 25.43 -36.12
C LEU A 686 28.75 24.28 -35.15
N PRO A 687 28.74 24.51 -33.83
CA PRO A 687 28.32 23.49 -32.87
C PRO A 687 26.89 23.03 -33.16
N GLU A 688 26.67 21.72 -33.17
CA GLU A 688 25.35 21.15 -33.45
C GLU A 688 24.30 21.56 -32.41
N ASP A 689 24.70 21.68 -31.15
CA ASP A 689 23.86 22.18 -30.04
C ASP A 689 23.33 23.61 -30.31
N LEU A 690 24.10 24.46 -31.00
CA LEU A 690 23.65 25.80 -31.39
C LEU A 690 22.54 25.74 -32.44
N LEU A 691 22.68 24.86 -33.44
CA LEU A 691 21.65 24.68 -34.48
C LEU A 691 20.37 24.08 -33.89
N LYS A 692 20.50 23.12 -32.96
CA LYS A 692 19.38 22.54 -32.21
C LYS A 692 18.65 23.59 -31.37
N LEU A 693 19.39 24.43 -30.64
CA LEU A 693 18.82 25.54 -29.87
C LEU A 693 18.11 26.57 -30.78
N GLN A 694 18.76 27.00 -31.87
CA GLN A 694 18.18 27.95 -32.82
C GLN A 694 16.87 27.41 -33.44
N SER A 695 16.82 26.12 -33.77
CA SER A 695 15.63 25.47 -34.31
C SER A 695 14.49 25.35 -33.29
N ILE A 696 14.79 25.00 -32.03
CA ILE A 696 13.79 25.00 -30.94
C ILE A 696 13.17 26.38 -30.77
N LEU A 697 13.99 27.43 -30.75
CA LEU A 697 13.51 28.79 -30.58
C LEU A 697 12.73 29.30 -31.80
N CYS A 698 13.02 28.79 -33.00
CA CYS A 698 12.21 29.01 -34.21
C CYS A 698 10.88 28.23 -34.20
N GLY A 699 10.73 27.21 -33.35
CA GLY A 699 9.51 26.42 -33.21
C GLY A 699 8.39 27.19 -32.49
N SER A 700 7.13 26.93 -32.82
CA SER A 700 6.01 27.72 -32.29
C SER A 700 5.69 27.48 -30.81
N SER A 701 6.14 26.36 -30.23
CA SER A 701 5.62 25.91 -28.93
C SER A 701 6.31 26.50 -27.72
N ILE A 702 7.61 26.84 -27.78
CA ILE A 702 8.30 27.39 -26.60
C ILE A 702 7.86 28.81 -26.28
N ASP A 703 7.59 29.10 -25.00
CA ASP A 703 7.43 30.47 -24.52
C ASP A 703 8.79 31.13 -24.34
N VAL A 704 9.14 32.06 -25.23
CA VAL A 704 10.44 32.73 -25.21
C VAL A 704 10.66 33.54 -23.92
N LYS A 705 9.60 33.98 -23.23
CA LYS A 705 9.73 34.72 -21.98
C LYS A 705 10.36 33.89 -20.86
N SER A 706 10.12 32.57 -20.83
CA SER A 706 10.71 31.68 -19.83
C SER A 706 12.19 31.37 -20.09
N VAL A 707 12.68 31.59 -21.32
CA VAL A 707 14.07 31.39 -21.72
C VAL A 707 14.95 32.59 -21.34
N LEU A 708 14.39 33.80 -21.24
CA LEU A 708 15.13 35.04 -20.95
C LEU A 708 16.10 34.96 -19.75
N PRO A 709 15.76 34.34 -18.60
CA PRO A 709 16.68 34.22 -17.47
C PRO A 709 17.93 33.37 -17.78
N LEU A 710 17.80 32.39 -18.68
CA LEU A 710 18.91 31.52 -19.09
C LEU A 710 19.86 32.22 -20.06
N LEU A 711 19.35 33.19 -20.83
CA LEU A 711 20.16 33.95 -21.80
C LEU A 711 21.27 34.78 -21.14
N CYS A 712 21.15 35.11 -19.85
CA CYS A 712 22.22 35.78 -19.10
C CYS A 712 23.53 34.97 -19.07
N GLN A 713 23.49 33.66 -19.31
CA GLN A 713 24.66 32.78 -19.37
C GLN A 713 25.41 32.88 -20.72
N LEU A 714 24.78 33.44 -21.76
CA LEU A 714 25.38 33.61 -23.08
C LEU A 714 25.78 35.08 -23.27
N PRO A 715 27.07 35.38 -23.45
CA PRO A 715 27.50 36.74 -23.73
C PRO A 715 27.01 37.18 -25.11
N ASP A 716 26.57 38.43 -25.22
CA ASP A 716 26.23 39.06 -26.51
C ASP A 716 27.48 39.40 -27.37
N ASP A 717 28.66 39.05 -26.85
CA ASP A 717 29.95 39.35 -27.48
C ASP A 717 30.36 38.35 -28.56
N ASP A 718 29.79 37.16 -28.56
CA ASP A 718 30.07 36.13 -29.55
C ASP A 718 28.90 35.96 -30.55
N ALA A 719 29.21 35.43 -31.73
CA ALA A 719 28.18 35.18 -32.75
C ALA A 719 27.10 34.18 -32.30
N PRO A 720 27.42 33.07 -31.61
CA PRO A 720 26.42 32.17 -31.04
C PRO A 720 25.45 32.87 -30.09
N GLY A 721 25.93 33.64 -29.12
CA GLY A 721 25.12 34.39 -28.18
C GLY A 721 24.28 35.44 -28.89
N LEU A 722 24.90 36.27 -29.75
CA LEU A 722 24.19 37.28 -30.54
C LEU A 722 23.03 36.66 -31.35
N SER A 723 23.25 35.50 -31.98
CA SER A 723 22.23 34.82 -32.78
C SER A 723 21.02 34.38 -31.95
N VAL A 724 21.24 33.86 -30.74
CA VAL A 724 20.19 33.36 -29.84
C VAL A 724 19.40 34.51 -29.23
N HIS A 725 20.10 35.55 -28.76
CA HIS A 725 19.47 36.74 -28.18
C HIS A 725 18.63 37.50 -29.20
N VAL A 726 19.15 37.70 -30.41
CA VAL A 726 18.41 38.34 -31.50
C VAL A 726 17.15 37.54 -31.86
N LEU A 727 17.25 36.21 -31.92
CA LEU A 727 16.11 35.35 -32.23
C LEU A 727 15.02 35.43 -31.14
N CYS A 728 15.42 35.44 -29.86
CA CYS A 728 14.47 35.61 -28.75
C CYS A 728 13.79 36.99 -28.80
N ALA A 729 14.54 38.08 -28.96
CA ALA A 729 13.99 39.44 -29.05
C ALA A 729 13.07 39.61 -30.28
N THR A 730 13.38 38.95 -31.40
CA THR A 730 12.53 38.93 -32.60
C THR A 730 11.17 38.30 -32.29
N ARG A 731 11.14 37.19 -31.56
CA ARG A 731 9.88 36.52 -31.17
C ARG A 731 9.07 37.28 -30.14
N LEU A 732 9.70 38.13 -29.34
CA LEU A 732 9.03 39.07 -28.43
C LEU A 732 8.47 40.31 -29.14
N GLY A 733 8.75 40.48 -30.44
CA GLY A 733 8.30 41.61 -31.24
C GLY A 733 9.18 42.86 -31.11
N GLU A 734 10.38 42.74 -30.53
CA GLU A 734 11.32 43.83 -30.29
C GLU A 734 12.21 44.11 -31.52
N CYS A 735 11.60 44.19 -32.71
CA CYS A 735 12.33 44.30 -33.97
C CYS A 735 13.24 45.54 -34.07
N GLU A 736 12.87 46.64 -33.39
CA GLU A 736 13.71 47.85 -33.36
C GLU A 736 15.01 47.63 -32.58
N HIS A 737 14.91 47.00 -31.41
CA HIS A 737 16.07 46.68 -30.58
C HIS A 737 17.00 45.68 -31.28
N VAL A 738 16.43 44.68 -31.94
CA VAL A 738 17.16 43.73 -32.80
C VAL A 738 17.90 44.45 -33.92
N THR A 739 17.23 45.39 -34.58
CA THR A 739 17.82 46.15 -35.70
C THR A 739 19.03 46.95 -35.23
N ASP A 740 18.91 47.66 -34.11
CA ASP A 740 20.03 48.43 -33.55
C ASP A 740 21.21 47.53 -33.17
N ARG A 741 20.92 46.37 -32.55
CA ARG A 741 21.92 45.39 -32.12
C ARG A 741 22.63 44.72 -33.30
N LEU A 742 21.91 44.40 -34.37
CA LEU A 742 22.50 43.87 -35.61
C LEU A 742 23.34 44.93 -36.33
N LEU A 743 22.89 46.19 -36.38
CA LEU A 743 23.68 47.28 -36.95
C LEU A 743 24.98 47.56 -36.18
N ASP A 744 25.00 47.32 -34.87
CA ASP A 744 26.20 47.50 -34.05
C ASP A 744 27.20 46.33 -34.16
N ARG A 745 26.72 45.11 -34.42
CA ARG A 745 27.54 43.88 -34.27
C ARG A 745 27.64 43.02 -35.52
N CYS A 746 26.62 42.99 -36.38
CA CYS A 746 26.59 42.21 -37.62
C CYS A 746 25.71 42.87 -38.71
N PRO A 747 26.18 43.99 -39.33
CA PRO A 747 25.37 44.74 -40.30
C PRO A 747 24.93 43.95 -41.53
N GLU A 748 25.68 42.90 -41.89
CA GLU A 748 25.40 42.00 -43.03
C GLU A 748 24.10 41.21 -42.86
N ALA A 749 23.69 40.95 -41.62
CA ALA A 749 22.48 40.17 -41.32
C ALA A 749 21.19 41.02 -41.32
N VAL A 750 21.31 42.35 -41.27
CA VAL A 750 20.16 43.28 -41.18
C VAL A 750 19.23 43.16 -42.38
N LEU A 751 19.79 42.99 -43.58
CA LEU A 751 19.02 42.88 -44.82
C LEU A 751 18.29 41.53 -44.96
N PRO A 752 18.96 40.37 -44.78
CA PRO A 752 18.26 39.09 -44.66
C PRO A 752 17.20 39.07 -43.57
N PHE A 753 17.47 39.69 -42.41
CA PHE A 753 16.53 39.79 -41.29
C PHE A 753 15.25 40.55 -41.71
N ALA A 754 15.42 41.74 -42.29
CA ALA A 754 14.35 42.58 -42.83
C ALA A 754 13.38 41.83 -43.73
N ASN A 755 13.93 41.09 -44.69
CA ASN A 755 13.15 40.41 -45.72
C ASN A 755 12.36 39.21 -45.17
N SER A 756 12.82 38.60 -44.08
CA SER A 756 12.21 37.39 -43.52
C SER A 756 11.13 37.65 -42.45
N VAL A 757 11.34 38.66 -41.60
CA VAL A 757 10.45 38.95 -40.45
C VAL A 757 9.31 39.89 -40.83
N MET A 758 9.49 40.72 -41.85
CA MET A 758 8.53 41.78 -42.19
C MET A 758 7.52 41.33 -43.24
N GLN A 759 6.30 41.04 -42.77
CA GLN A 759 5.11 40.90 -43.62
C GLN A 759 4.95 42.15 -44.50
N GLN A 760 4.57 41.96 -45.78
CA GLN A 760 4.58 42.98 -46.85
C GLN A 760 3.92 44.33 -46.47
N GLU A 761 2.94 44.35 -45.56
CA GLU A 761 2.18 45.56 -45.20
C GLU A 761 2.96 46.58 -44.33
N LYS A 762 3.99 46.17 -43.58
CA LYS A 762 4.73 47.07 -42.66
C LYS A 762 6.13 47.47 -43.16
N GLN A 763 6.58 46.94 -44.29
CA GLN A 763 7.91 47.20 -44.84
C GLN A 763 8.22 48.69 -45.05
N PRO A 764 7.32 49.54 -45.61
CA PRO A 764 7.66 50.93 -45.93
C PRO A 764 7.97 51.80 -44.70
N LEU A 765 7.30 51.54 -43.57
CA LEU A 765 7.49 52.27 -42.32
C LEU A 765 8.83 51.96 -41.66
N TRP A 766 9.33 50.74 -41.85
CA TRP A 766 10.62 50.35 -41.31
C TRP A 766 11.78 50.88 -42.14
N TRP A 767 11.68 50.85 -43.48
CA TRP A 767 12.67 51.50 -44.34
C TRP A 767 12.76 53.01 -44.08
N LYS A 768 11.64 53.66 -43.73
CA LYS A 768 11.56 55.05 -43.24
C LYS A 768 12.45 55.32 -42.01
N LYS A 769 12.74 54.31 -41.19
CA LYS A 769 13.53 54.44 -39.94
C LYS A 769 14.94 53.84 -40.05
N LEU A 770 15.10 52.70 -40.73
CA LEU A 770 16.38 52.01 -40.90
C LEU A 770 17.34 52.79 -41.80
N LEU A 771 16.86 53.31 -42.94
CA LEU A 771 17.73 53.96 -43.93
C LEU A 771 18.40 55.23 -43.36
N PRO A 772 17.68 56.12 -42.65
CA PRO A 772 18.31 57.25 -41.95
C PRO A 772 19.35 56.81 -40.92
N GLU A 773 19.11 55.72 -40.19
CA GLU A 773 19.99 55.21 -39.15
C GLU A 773 21.29 54.61 -39.71
N LEU A 774 21.21 53.84 -40.81
CA LEU A 774 22.36 53.37 -41.57
C LEU A 774 23.18 54.54 -42.15
N CYS A 775 22.51 55.55 -42.71
CA CYS A 775 23.15 56.77 -43.20
C CYS A 775 23.82 57.58 -42.07
N ARG A 776 23.30 57.51 -40.83
CA ARG A 776 23.90 58.15 -39.66
C ARG A 776 25.15 57.41 -39.18
N ARG A 777 25.11 56.08 -39.06
CA ARG A 777 26.25 55.27 -38.56
C ARG A 777 27.42 55.20 -39.54
N THR A 778 27.16 55.20 -40.84
CA THR A 778 28.20 55.31 -41.89
C THR A 778 28.99 56.63 -41.84
N LYS A 779 28.43 57.71 -41.26
CA LYS A 779 29.13 58.99 -41.08
C LYS A 779 30.16 58.97 -39.94
N GLY A 780 30.02 58.06 -38.96
CA GLY A 780 30.76 58.11 -37.69
C GLY A 780 31.92 57.12 -37.50
N ALA A 781 32.02 56.05 -38.28
CA ALA A 781 32.98 54.97 -38.05
C ALA A 781 34.21 55.02 -38.99
N GLY A 782 35.43 54.85 -38.47
CA GLY A 782 36.61 54.47 -39.28
C GLY A 782 36.46 53.05 -39.86
N ARG A 783 37.51 52.48 -40.51
CA ARG A 783 37.68 51.12 -41.11
C ARG A 783 36.48 50.12 -41.22
N GLU A 784 35.64 49.93 -40.20
CA GLU A 784 34.31 49.29 -40.21
C GLU A 784 33.32 49.89 -41.23
N ASN A 785 33.62 51.09 -41.72
CA ASN A 785 32.81 51.80 -42.71
C ASN A 785 32.63 51.05 -44.04
N ARG A 786 33.53 50.13 -44.42
CA ARG A 786 33.38 49.37 -45.68
C ARG A 786 32.17 48.42 -45.68
N ILE A 787 31.93 47.71 -44.57
CA ILE A 787 30.84 46.74 -44.43
C ILE A 787 29.51 47.48 -44.31
N LEU A 788 29.46 48.55 -43.51
CA LEU A 788 28.26 49.39 -43.39
C LEU A 788 27.92 50.09 -44.73
N VAL A 789 28.92 50.51 -45.51
CA VAL A 789 28.71 51.08 -46.85
C VAL A 789 28.25 50.03 -47.85
N SER A 790 28.72 48.77 -47.80
CA SER A 790 28.17 47.70 -48.64
C SER A 790 26.73 47.35 -48.25
N SER A 791 26.44 47.20 -46.96
CA SER A 791 25.08 46.99 -46.46
C SER A 791 24.15 48.15 -46.84
N LEU A 792 24.62 49.40 -46.81
CA LEU A 792 23.84 50.57 -47.25
C LEU A 792 23.53 50.52 -48.76
N LYS A 793 24.50 50.16 -49.61
CA LYS A 793 24.27 50.03 -51.07
C LYS A 793 23.29 48.92 -51.41
N GLU A 794 23.40 47.76 -50.74
CA GLU A 794 22.46 46.66 -50.88
C GLU A 794 21.07 47.07 -50.40
N THR A 795 20.99 47.78 -49.27
CA THR A 795 19.74 48.35 -48.73
C THR A 795 19.08 49.29 -49.72
N LEU A 796 19.83 50.23 -50.29
CA LEU A 796 19.32 51.17 -51.31
C LEU A 796 18.81 50.46 -52.56
N THR A 797 19.42 49.34 -52.94
CA THR A 797 18.98 48.52 -54.08
C THR A 797 17.66 47.80 -53.80
N VAL A 798 17.49 47.28 -52.57
CA VAL A 798 16.24 46.66 -52.12
C VAL A 798 15.12 47.71 -51.97
N VAL A 799 15.41 48.83 -51.30
CA VAL A 799 14.47 49.95 -51.11
C VAL A 799 14.00 50.52 -52.46
N ALA A 800 14.92 50.70 -53.43
CA ALA A 800 14.58 51.12 -54.78
C ALA A 800 13.65 50.15 -55.53
N SER A 801 13.61 48.88 -55.13
CA SER A 801 12.74 47.86 -55.73
C SER A 801 11.38 47.73 -55.05
N ILE A 802 11.23 48.21 -53.81
CA ILE A 802 10.03 48.02 -52.98
C ILE A 802 9.20 49.31 -52.86
N LEU A 803 9.85 50.47 -52.79
CA LEU A 803 9.17 51.75 -52.57
C LEU A 803 8.82 52.48 -53.86
N GLN A 804 7.76 53.29 -53.80
CA GLN A 804 7.43 54.26 -54.82
C GLN A 804 8.46 55.41 -54.84
N PRO A 805 8.72 56.06 -55.99
CA PRO A 805 9.78 57.08 -56.10
C PRO A 805 9.61 58.25 -55.13
N LEU A 806 8.36 58.68 -54.88
CA LEU A 806 8.01 59.75 -53.94
C LEU A 806 8.29 59.36 -52.48
N ASP A 807 7.94 58.13 -52.10
CA ASP A 807 8.25 57.60 -50.76
C ASP A 807 9.76 57.43 -50.58
N PHE A 808 10.48 56.95 -51.60
CA PHE A 808 11.93 56.79 -51.52
C PHE A 808 12.65 58.14 -51.34
N LEU A 809 12.24 59.17 -52.09
CA LEU A 809 12.74 60.54 -51.91
C LEU A 809 12.50 61.09 -50.50
N SER A 810 11.36 60.78 -49.89
CA SER A 810 11.02 61.27 -48.54
C SER A 810 11.86 60.69 -47.40
N ILE A 811 12.64 59.63 -47.66
CA ILE A 811 13.41 58.89 -46.65
C ILE A 811 14.91 59.18 -46.75
N LEU A 812 15.36 59.76 -47.86
CA LEU A 812 16.75 60.11 -48.05
C LEU A 812 17.17 61.20 -47.07
N PRO A 813 18.39 61.15 -46.51
CA PRO A 813 18.87 62.19 -45.61
C PRO A 813 18.98 63.52 -46.36
N ASP A 814 18.54 64.61 -45.74
CA ASP A 814 18.68 65.98 -46.26
C ASP A 814 20.15 66.38 -46.50
N GLU A 815 21.07 65.70 -45.81
CA GLU A 815 22.51 65.89 -45.95
C GLU A 815 23.24 64.63 -46.45
N GLY A 816 23.66 64.66 -47.71
CA GLY A 816 24.47 63.64 -48.37
C GLY A 816 24.89 64.05 -49.79
N VAL A 817 25.86 63.35 -50.37
CA VAL A 817 26.26 63.58 -51.77
C VAL A 817 25.19 62.99 -52.68
N ALA A 818 24.40 63.84 -53.34
CA ALA A 818 23.30 63.42 -54.22
C ALA A 818 23.72 62.39 -55.28
N SER A 819 24.97 62.46 -55.76
CA SER A 819 25.51 61.51 -56.75
C SER A 819 25.54 60.06 -56.26
N PHE A 820 25.61 59.81 -54.95
CA PHE A 820 25.61 58.46 -54.39
C PHE A 820 24.23 57.79 -54.46
N PHE A 821 23.16 58.57 -54.26
CA PHE A 821 21.78 58.06 -54.25
C PHE A 821 21.11 58.10 -55.62
N LEU A 822 21.62 58.95 -56.54
CA LEU A 822 21.02 59.20 -57.85
C LEU A 822 20.87 57.93 -58.70
N SER A 823 21.85 57.03 -58.71
CA SER A 823 21.77 55.76 -59.46
C SER A 823 20.62 54.88 -58.99
N HIS A 824 20.41 54.78 -57.67
CA HIS A 824 19.35 53.97 -57.08
C HIS A 824 17.96 54.61 -57.28
N LEU A 825 17.86 55.94 -57.23
CA LEU A 825 16.63 56.68 -57.55
C LEU A 825 16.23 56.51 -59.02
N LEU A 826 17.21 56.55 -59.94
CA LEU A 826 16.99 56.30 -61.35
C LEU A 826 16.49 54.88 -61.59
N ASP A 827 17.08 53.87 -60.95
CA ASP A 827 16.63 52.47 -61.06
C ASP A 827 15.23 52.25 -60.48
N CYS A 828 14.89 52.91 -59.35
CA CYS A 828 13.54 52.93 -58.78
C CYS A 828 12.51 53.54 -59.75
N SER A 829 12.84 54.67 -60.38
CA SER A 829 11.97 55.34 -61.36
C SER A 829 11.74 54.50 -62.61
N ARG A 830 12.80 53.85 -63.13
CA ARG A 830 12.76 53.03 -64.35
C ARG A 830 11.91 51.78 -64.17
N LYS A 831 11.91 51.18 -62.98
CA LYS A 831 11.07 49.99 -62.68
C LYS A 831 9.60 50.34 -62.48
N ASN A 832 9.29 51.43 -61.78
CA ASN A 832 7.91 51.90 -61.59
C ASN A 832 7.26 52.49 -62.87
N LEU A 833 8.04 52.69 -63.94
CA LEU A 833 7.56 53.05 -65.29
C LEU A 833 7.12 51.82 -66.13
N ILE A 834 7.40 50.60 -65.68
CA ILE A 834 7.16 49.34 -66.41
C ILE A 834 5.96 48.54 -65.85
N THR A 835 5.53 48.82 -64.62
CA THR A 835 4.21 48.46 -64.07
C THR A 835 3.23 49.58 -64.29
#